data_AF-A0A4Q5XHW7-F1
#
_entry.id   AF-A0A4Q5XHW7-F1
#
_cell.length_a   1.000
_cell.length_b   1.000
_cell.length_c   1.000
_cell.angle_alpha   90.00
_cell.angle_beta   90.00
_cell.angle_gamma   90.00
#
_symmetry.space_group_name_H-M   'P 1'
#
loop_
_entity.id
_entity.type
_entity.pdbx_description
1 polymer ?
#
loop_
_entity_poly.entity_id
_entity_poly.type
_entity_poly.pdbx_seq_one_letter_code
_entity_poly.pdbx_strand_id
1 'polypeptide(L)'
;MGCGEDSSPAPTGSGGSSGAPVTITEGECEIEGTGEDAPDSVQSLPCKADFDAMASEPLDASLPGARSAKVVLDQYDGSLYFQNSTRYAIHYEFVSAHLSGGDLPLVTELASFEATEYYRPDRRFVLGAVSYYEAPGVWALELSPYDTASPEMITSLYEAVAKVSYFGPALQFHPTSEAIERVAEKLDSKVQVIPTRDLYGKIVYQPLTLGSTIGRIHFAKAAELEDIYLGYQDIAVLDEAPNDIAVVAGLITEQFQTPLSHVNVLSQNRHTPNMGLRGAFEDEKLRALDGKWVRLTVGSTDWSVNEVTAEEALEFWESNKPTPVVLPALNLEEKRLLPIEEVTPEAAGVSLRDAIKESVRAWGGKAAQYSILAKTEGVPTPQAFGIPVFYYNQFMAQNGLFERVDALLEDETFAADPARREAELAELRADMLAAPVDEDFQALLEAKLAADFPDLTMRFRTSTNSEDLDGFPCAGCYESQTGDPANWESVLDAVRGAWSSIWLFRTFEERSYYGIDHHSVGMALLVHHNFPAEEANGVAVTNNPFDPSGIEPAFYVNVQWGGQAEVVHPPAGVTSDSFLYYFSNPNQPVTFFGHSNLIPDGETVLTSAQTYELGVALDAIHTRFSAAYGPKAGNKSWYGMDVEFKFDDMDQADGKPHLFIKQARPYPARAAE
;
A
#
# COMPACT_ATOMS: atom_id res chain seq x y z
N MET A 1 -50.49 -17.91 -33.49
CA MET A 1 -50.16 -17.15 -34.71
C MET A 1 -49.86 -15.74 -34.27
N GLY A 2 -48.66 -15.19 -34.24
CA GLY A 2 -47.30 -15.72 -34.34
C GLY A 2 -46.42 -14.73 -33.58
N CYS A 3 -45.44 -15.24 -32.84
CA CYS A 3 -44.36 -14.43 -32.28
C CYS A 3 -43.36 -14.17 -33.41
N GLY A 4 -43.06 -12.91 -33.69
CA GLY A 4 -41.97 -12.53 -34.58
C GLY A 4 -40.65 -12.66 -33.85
N GLU A 5 -39.76 -13.46 -34.43
CA GLU A 5 -38.36 -13.59 -34.07
C GLU A 5 -37.65 -12.26 -34.38
N ASP A 6 -37.04 -11.64 -33.37
CA ASP A 6 -36.06 -10.57 -33.56
C ASP A 6 -34.69 -11.15 -33.18
N SER A 7 -33.92 -11.50 -34.20
CA SER A 7 -32.59 -12.09 -34.09
C SER A 7 -31.55 -11.00 -33.87
N SER A 8 -31.17 -10.76 -32.63
CA SER A 8 -29.94 -10.01 -32.31
C SER A 8 -28.71 -10.90 -32.52
N PRO A 9 -27.65 -10.42 -33.19
CA PRO A 9 -26.44 -11.22 -33.38
C PRO A 9 -25.71 -11.38 -32.04
N ALA A 10 -25.32 -12.61 -31.72
CA ALA A 10 -24.45 -12.93 -30.61
C ALA A 10 -23.12 -12.15 -30.73
N PRO A 11 -22.52 -11.70 -29.62
CA PRO A 11 -21.18 -11.14 -29.66
C PRO A 11 -20.22 -12.25 -30.07
N THR A 12 -19.53 -12.06 -31.18
CA THR A 12 -18.43 -12.92 -31.60
C THR A 12 -17.32 -12.79 -30.58
N GLY A 13 -17.23 -13.75 -29.66
CA GLY A 13 -16.06 -13.92 -28.83
C GLY A 13 -14.85 -14.14 -29.72
N SER A 14 -13.93 -13.17 -29.75
CA SER A 14 -12.58 -13.40 -30.25
C SER A 14 -11.92 -14.39 -29.29
N GLY A 15 -11.87 -15.65 -29.70
CA GLY A 15 -11.18 -16.70 -28.98
C GLY A 15 -9.73 -16.32 -28.79
N GLY A 16 -9.35 -15.97 -27.56
CA GLY A 16 -7.97 -16.03 -27.13
C GLY A 16 -7.48 -17.45 -27.34
N SER A 17 -6.55 -17.63 -28.28
CA SER A 17 -5.94 -18.93 -28.51
C SER A 17 -5.12 -19.26 -27.27
N SER A 18 -5.63 -20.15 -26.41
CA SER A 18 -4.80 -20.87 -25.46
C SER A 18 -3.90 -21.81 -26.26
N GLY A 19 -2.77 -21.28 -26.75
CA GLY A 19 -1.76 -22.05 -27.48
C GLY A 19 -1.24 -23.20 -26.62
N ALA A 20 -0.97 -24.34 -27.24
CA ALA A 20 -0.31 -25.46 -26.57
C ALA A 20 1.03 -25.01 -25.95
N PRO A 21 1.45 -25.56 -24.79
CA PRO A 21 2.69 -25.15 -24.15
C PRO A 21 3.87 -25.33 -25.10
N VAL A 22 4.57 -24.22 -25.38
CA VAL A 22 5.78 -24.23 -26.22
C VAL A 22 6.84 -25.03 -25.49
N THR A 23 7.38 -26.07 -26.13
CA THR A 23 8.45 -26.89 -25.54
C THR A 23 9.78 -26.15 -25.64
N ILE A 24 10.33 -25.76 -24.50
CA ILE A 24 11.66 -25.17 -24.37
C ILE A 24 12.68 -26.32 -24.19
N THR A 25 13.85 -26.23 -24.82
CA THR A 25 14.94 -27.20 -24.65
C THR A 25 16.22 -26.48 -24.29
N GLU A 26 16.82 -26.84 -23.15
CA GLU A 26 18.11 -26.30 -22.73
C GLU A 26 19.27 -26.95 -23.51
N GLY A 27 20.28 -26.14 -23.82
CA GLY A 27 21.58 -26.55 -24.30
C GLY A 27 22.57 -26.81 -23.16
N GLU A 28 23.86 -26.90 -23.49
CA GLU A 28 24.92 -26.97 -22.47
C GLU A 28 25.17 -25.58 -21.88
N CYS A 29 25.20 -25.48 -20.55
CA CYS A 29 25.52 -24.24 -19.85
C CYS A 29 26.99 -23.86 -20.05
N GLU A 30 27.26 -22.58 -20.27
CA GLU A 30 28.57 -22.04 -20.61
C GLU A 30 29.20 -21.19 -19.50
N ILE A 31 28.43 -20.77 -18.49
CA ILE A 31 28.92 -19.87 -17.44
C ILE A 31 29.40 -20.66 -16.22
N GLU A 32 30.66 -20.44 -15.84
CA GLU A 32 31.22 -20.87 -14.55
C GLU A 32 31.12 -19.71 -13.54
N GLY A 33 30.35 -19.87 -12.47
CA GLY A 33 30.15 -18.84 -11.43
C GLY A 33 28.73 -18.25 -11.42
N THR A 34 28.39 -17.50 -10.37
CA THR A 34 27.06 -16.89 -10.17
C THR A 34 27.18 -15.49 -9.58
N GLY A 35 26.25 -14.59 -9.90
CA GLY A 35 26.23 -13.24 -9.33
C GLY A 35 27.45 -12.44 -9.75
N GLU A 36 28.18 -11.85 -8.79
CA GLU A 36 29.39 -11.08 -9.10
C GLU A 36 30.52 -11.93 -9.72
N ASP A 37 30.57 -13.23 -9.46
CA ASP A 37 31.64 -14.09 -10.00
C ASP A 37 31.41 -14.47 -11.47
N ALA A 38 30.22 -14.18 -12.03
CA ALA A 38 29.92 -14.39 -13.43
C ALA A 38 30.62 -13.34 -14.34
N PRO A 39 30.81 -13.64 -15.65
CA PRO A 39 31.38 -12.70 -16.62
C PRO A 39 30.62 -11.36 -16.65
N ASP A 40 31.28 -10.27 -17.07
CA ASP A 40 30.63 -8.95 -17.18
C ASP A 40 29.49 -8.93 -18.20
N SER A 41 29.59 -9.73 -19.26
CA SER A 41 28.51 -10.00 -20.21
C SER A 41 28.72 -11.31 -20.96
N VAL A 42 27.64 -11.82 -21.56
CA VAL A 42 27.66 -12.97 -22.50
C VAL A 42 26.85 -12.65 -23.75
N GLN A 43 27.07 -13.41 -24.84
CA GLN A 43 26.37 -13.21 -26.13
C GLN A 43 25.23 -14.21 -26.36
N SER A 44 25.15 -15.27 -25.55
CA SER A 44 24.13 -16.31 -25.63
C SER A 44 23.75 -16.81 -24.24
N LEU A 45 22.53 -17.31 -24.11
CA LEU A 45 22.00 -17.96 -22.91
C LEU A 45 21.49 -19.34 -23.32
N PRO A 46 22.34 -20.38 -23.37
CA PRO A 46 21.96 -21.71 -23.82
C PRO A 46 21.15 -22.49 -22.78
N CYS A 47 21.15 -22.10 -21.50
CA CYS A 47 20.43 -22.82 -20.45
C CYS A 47 19.87 -21.88 -19.36
N LYS A 48 19.06 -22.42 -18.44
CA LYS A 48 18.48 -21.65 -17.33
C LYS A 48 19.53 -21.18 -16.33
N ALA A 49 20.54 -22.00 -16.02
CA ALA A 49 21.59 -21.65 -15.08
C ALA A 49 22.43 -20.45 -15.55
N ASP A 50 22.69 -20.34 -16.85
CA ASP A 50 23.41 -19.18 -17.43
C ASP A 50 22.58 -17.90 -17.32
N PHE A 51 21.27 -17.98 -17.60
CA PHE A 51 20.37 -16.85 -17.35
C PHE A 51 20.39 -16.44 -15.88
N ASP A 52 20.32 -17.43 -14.97
CA ASP A 52 20.35 -17.20 -13.54
C ASP A 52 21.69 -16.64 -13.03
N ALA A 53 22.80 -16.88 -13.73
CA ALA A 53 24.09 -16.28 -13.40
C ALA A 53 24.15 -14.80 -13.80
N MET A 54 23.46 -14.41 -14.88
CA MET A 54 23.48 -13.05 -15.45
C MET A 54 22.34 -12.15 -14.95
N ALA A 55 21.23 -12.74 -14.50
CA ALA A 55 20.06 -12.03 -14.03
C ALA A 55 20.23 -11.52 -12.58
N SER A 56 19.49 -10.47 -12.24
CA SER A 56 19.27 -10.03 -10.86
C SER A 56 17.76 -9.98 -10.57
N GLU A 57 17.39 -9.63 -9.34
CA GLU A 57 16.06 -9.06 -9.13
C GLU A 57 15.93 -7.77 -9.96
N PRO A 58 14.78 -7.52 -10.60
CA PRO A 58 14.53 -6.25 -11.27
C PRO A 58 14.53 -5.10 -10.25
N LEU A 59 14.92 -3.91 -10.70
CA LEU A 59 14.93 -2.70 -9.86
C LEU A 59 13.53 -2.31 -9.38
N ASP A 60 12.52 -2.60 -10.19
CA ASP A 60 11.10 -2.53 -9.85
C ASP A 60 10.54 -3.96 -9.85
N ALA A 61 10.36 -4.52 -8.65
CA ALA A 61 9.79 -5.86 -8.45
C ALA A 61 8.28 -5.79 -8.17
N SER A 62 7.53 -5.04 -9.00
CA SER A 62 6.06 -5.08 -9.03
C SER A 62 5.49 -6.51 -9.12
N LEU A 63 6.27 -7.45 -9.67
CA LEU A 63 6.00 -8.88 -9.66
C LEU A 63 7.01 -9.69 -8.83
N PRO A 64 6.57 -10.32 -7.72
CA PRO A 64 7.41 -11.22 -6.92
C PRO A 64 7.91 -12.42 -7.74
N GLY A 65 9.16 -12.81 -7.51
CA GLY A 65 9.79 -13.95 -8.21
C GLY A 65 10.22 -13.66 -9.65
N ALA A 66 10.18 -12.40 -10.09
CA ALA A 66 10.77 -12.01 -11.37
C ALA A 66 12.30 -11.99 -11.26
N ARG A 67 12.98 -12.62 -12.22
CA ARG A 67 14.43 -12.44 -12.44
C ARG A 67 14.64 -11.80 -13.79
N SER A 68 15.52 -10.81 -13.86
CA SER A 68 15.72 -10.04 -15.08
C SER A 68 17.20 -9.94 -15.46
N ALA A 69 17.51 -10.27 -16.71
CA ALA A 69 18.81 -10.06 -17.33
C ALA A 69 18.72 -8.88 -18.28
N LYS A 70 19.49 -7.82 -18.02
CA LYS A 70 19.56 -6.65 -18.89
C LYS A 70 20.25 -6.99 -20.21
N VAL A 71 19.71 -6.47 -21.30
CA VAL A 71 20.15 -6.73 -22.67
C VAL A 71 20.51 -5.42 -23.36
N VAL A 72 21.63 -5.42 -24.08
CA VAL A 72 22.10 -4.33 -24.93
C VAL A 72 22.28 -4.84 -26.35
N LEU A 73 21.55 -4.28 -27.30
CA LEU A 73 21.85 -4.44 -28.73
C LEU A 73 22.63 -3.22 -29.22
N ASP A 74 23.89 -3.41 -29.56
CA ASP A 74 24.73 -2.35 -30.15
C ASP A 74 24.49 -2.30 -31.66
N GLN A 75 23.81 -1.26 -32.13
CA GLN A 75 23.52 -1.06 -33.56
C GLN A 75 24.75 -0.64 -34.36
N TYR A 76 25.88 -0.32 -33.71
CA TYR A 76 27.13 0.01 -34.39
C TYR A 76 27.71 -1.19 -35.16
N ASP A 77 27.71 -2.37 -34.53
CA ASP A 77 28.27 -3.61 -35.09
C ASP A 77 27.27 -4.79 -35.12
N GLY A 78 26.09 -4.62 -34.53
CA GLY A 78 25.04 -5.63 -34.44
C GLY A 78 25.23 -6.64 -33.30
N SER A 79 26.17 -6.40 -32.38
CA SER A 79 26.45 -7.29 -31.26
C SER A 79 25.36 -7.20 -30.18
N LEU A 80 24.95 -8.36 -29.66
CA LEU A 80 24.03 -8.48 -28.54
C LEU A 80 24.79 -8.86 -27.27
N TYR A 81 24.49 -8.20 -26.16
CA TYR A 81 25.10 -8.45 -24.86
C TYR A 81 24.00 -8.67 -23.82
N PHE A 82 24.08 -9.78 -23.09
CA PHE A 82 23.41 -9.94 -21.80
C PHE A 82 24.40 -9.50 -20.73
N GLN A 83 24.16 -8.36 -20.09
CA GLN A 83 25.07 -7.86 -19.05
C GLN A 83 24.85 -8.58 -17.72
N ASN A 84 25.89 -8.63 -16.89
CA ASN A 84 25.77 -9.08 -15.51
C ASN A 84 24.95 -8.06 -14.71
N SER A 85 23.68 -8.39 -14.47
CA SER A 85 22.72 -7.48 -13.84
C SER A 85 22.93 -7.37 -12.33
N THR A 86 23.70 -8.29 -11.73
CA THR A 86 24.13 -8.19 -10.33
C THR A 86 25.26 -7.17 -10.18
N ARG A 87 26.24 -7.18 -11.11
CA ARG A 87 27.39 -6.27 -11.08
C ARG A 87 27.07 -4.87 -11.60
N TYR A 88 26.20 -4.77 -12.60
CA TYR A 88 25.83 -3.52 -13.25
C TYR A 88 24.33 -3.27 -13.09
N ALA A 89 23.99 -2.37 -12.16
CA ALA A 89 22.62 -2.09 -11.79
C ALA A 89 21.83 -1.43 -12.94
N ILE A 90 22.49 -0.60 -13.75
CA ILE A 90 21.89 0.07 -14.92
C ILE A 90 22.70 -0.17 -16.19
N HIS A 91 22.09 -0.05 -17.37
CA HIS A 91 22.79 -0.27 -18.65
C HIS A 91 23.99 0.65 -18.83
N TYR A 92 23.90 1.89 -18.36
CA TYR A 92 24.98 2.87 -18.45
C TYR A 92 26.29 2.37 -17.83
N GLU A 93 26.23 1.74 -16.66
CA GLU A 93 27.44 1.27 -15.97
C GLU A 93 28.20 0.24 -16.80
N PHE A 94 27.47 -0.71 -17.40
CA PHE A 94 28.05 -1.71 -18.30
C PHE A 94 28.57 -1.07 -19.60
N VAL A 95 27.73 -0.30 -20.29
CA VAL A 95 28.02 0.26 -21.61
C VAL A 95 29.17 1.26 -21.55
N SER A 96 29.21 2.13 -20.54
CA SER A 96 30.31 3.10 -20.36
C SER A 96 31.63 2.44 -19.99
N ALA A 97 31.62 1.33 -19.27
CA ALA A 97 32.81 0.60 -18.87
C ALA A 97 33.40 -0.27 -20.00
N HIS A 98 32.55 -0.90 -20.81
CA HIS A 98 32.97 -1.96 -21.75
C HIS A 98 32.78 -1.63 -23.23
N LEU A 99 31.84 -0.74 -23.57
CA LEU A 99 31.46 -0.45 -24.96
C LEU A 99 31.80 0.99 -25.39
N SER A 100 32.72 1.63 -24.66
CA SER A 100 33.14 3.03 -24.84
C SER A 100 34.62 3.17 -25.19
N GLY A 101 34.93 3.92 -26.25
CA GLY A 101 36.30 4.27 -26.61
C GLY A 101 37.10 3.17 -27.33
N GLY A 102 38.40 3.40 -27.52
CA GLY A 102 39.22 2.57 -28.40
C GLY A 102 38.79 2.73 -29.86
N ASP A 103 38.39 1.62 -30.49
CA ASP A 103 37.82 1.61 -31.85
C ASP A 103 36.29 1.85 -31.87
N LEU A 104 35.66 1.93 -30.69
CA LEU A 104 34.22 2.19 -30.54
C LEU A 104 33.92 3.68 -30.29
N PRO A 105 32.74 4.17 -30.69
CA PRO A 105 32.26 5.49 -30.28
C PRO A 105 32.29 5.65 -28.75
N LEU A 106 32.62 6.86 -28.28
CA LEU A 106 32.59 7.20 -26.86
C LEU A 106 31.15 7.23 -26.33
N VAL A 107 30.93 6.58 -25.20
CA VAL A 107 29.74 6.72 -24.36
C VAL A 107 29.95 7.96 -23.49
N THR A 108 29.01 8.90 -23.57
CA THR A 108 29.00 10.16 -22.81
C THR A 108 28.59 9.93 -21.36
N GLU A 109 28.59 10.97 -20.53
CA GLU A 109 28.07 10.91 -19.16
C GLU A 109 26.61 10.46 -19.08
N LEU A 110 26.23 9.87 -17.94
CA LEU A 110 24.91 9.23 -17.69
C LEU A 110 23.72 10.06 -18.20
N ALA A 111 23.62 11.33 -17.83
CA ALA A 111 22.50 12.18 -18.24
C ALA A 111 22.39 12.33 -19.76
N SER A 112 23.53 12.43 -20.46
CA SER A 112 23.55 12.51 -21.92
C SER A 112 23.25 11.15 -22.55
N PHE A 113 23.77 10.06 -21.99
CA PHE A 113 23.46 8.70 -22.42
C PHE A 113 21.96 8.40 -22.31
N GLU A 114 21.33 8.73 -21.19
CA GLU A 114 19.90 8.52 -21.00
C GLU A 114 19.08 9.35 -21.99
N ALA A 115 19.45 10.62 -22.20
CA ALA A 115 18.79 11.50 -23.15
C ALA A 115 18.94 11.06 -24.61
N THR A 116 19.98 10.30 -24.96
CA THR A 116 20.18 9.79 -26.33
C THR A 116 19.63 8.39 -26.50
N GLU A 117 20.04 7.45 -25.66
CA GLU A 117 19.82 6.02 -25.87
C GLU A 117 18.41 5.54 -25.52
N TYR A 118 17.58 6.36 -24.86
CA TYR A 118 16.15 6.05 -24.68
C TYR A 118 15.21 6.81 -25.63
N TYR A 119 15.65 7.91 -26.22
CA TYR A 119 14.76 8.85 -26.92
C TYR A 119 15.10 9.08 -28.40
N ARG A 120 16.33 8.83 -28.84
CA ARG A 120 16.73 9.15 -30.21
C ARG A 120 16.42 8.02 -31.20
N PRO A 121 15.85 8.34 -32.37
CA PRO A 121 15.60 7.34 -33.40
C PRO A 121 16.88 6.84 -34.09
N ASP A 122 18.00 7.56 -33.95
CA ASP A 122 19.33 7.21 -34.47
C ASP A 122 20.31 6.79 -33.36
N ARG A 123 19.79 6.39 -32.20
CA ARG A 123 20.57 5.91 -31.06
C ARG A 123 21.44 4.70 -31.41
N ARG A 124 22.55 4.51 -30.70
CA ARG A 124 23.47 3.39 -30.91
C ARG A 124 22.94 2.14 -30.24
N PHE A 125 22.44 2.24 -29.02
CA PHE A 125 22.03 1.09 -28.24
C PHE A 125 20.50 0.96 -28.23
N VAL A 126 20.00 -0.25 -28.44
CA VAL A 126 18.64 -0.62 -28.05
C VAL A 126 18.74 -1.37 -26.72
N LEU A 127 18.20 -0.76 -25.67
CA LEU A 127 18.34 -1.21 -24.29
C LEU A 127 17.05 -1.90 -23.87
N GLY A 128 17.16 -3.10 -23.30
CA GLY A 128 16.01 -3.82 -22.78
C GLY A 128 16.38 -4.73 -21.62
N ALA A 129 15.42 -5.52 -21.18
CA ALA A 129 15.63 -6.54 -20.18
C ALA A 129 14.79 -7.77 -20.53
N VAL A 130 15.32 -8.96 -20.30
CA VAL A 130 14.55 -10.20 -20.39
C VAL A 130 14.24 -10.66 -18.98
N SER A 131 12.96 -10.66 -18.66
CA SER A 131 12.43 -11.06 -17.37
C SER A 131 11.80 -12.45 -17.48
N TYR A 132 12.14 -13.34 -16.54
CA TYR A 132 11.39 -14.57 -16.31
C TYR A 132 10.47 -14.36 -15.13
N TYR A 133 9.17 -14.47 -15.39
CA TYR A 133 8.14 -14.43 -14.36
C TYR A 133 7.76 -15.86 -14.00
N GLU A 134 8.20 -16.30 -12.82
CA GLU A 134 8.06 -17.69 -12.38
C GLU A 134 6.60 -18.13 -12.27
N ALA A 135 5.75 -17.33 -11.62
CA ALA A 135 4.34 -17.63 -11.42
C ALA A 135 3.54 -17.83 -12.74
N PRO A 136 3.57 -16.89 -13.72
CA PRO A 136 2.91 -17.08 -15.01
C PRO A 136 3.68 -18.02 -15.96
N GLY A 137 4.94 -18.35 -15.65
CA GLY A 137 5.83 -19.15 -16.49
C GLY A 137 6.20 -18.47 -17.82
N VAL A 138 6.34 -17.13 -17.82
CA VAL A 138 6.52 -16.31 -19.03
C VAL A 138 7.93 -15.73 -19.11
N TRP A 139 8.52 -15.79 -20.30
CA TRP A 139 9.72 -15.06 -20.69
C TRP A 139 9.33 -13.80 -21.44
N ALA A 140 9.58 -12.63 -20.87
CA ALA A 140 9.21 -11.35 -21.46
C ALA A 140 10.45 -10.50 -21.76
N LEU A 141 10.57 -10.03 -22.99
CA LEU A 141 11.45 -8.93 -23.35
C LEU A 141 10.70 -7.61 -23.08
N GLU A 142 11.38 -6.70 -22.41
CA GLU A 142 10.84 -5.45 -21.92
C GLU A 142 11.79 -4.29 -22.26
N LEU A 143 11.21 -3.10 -22.44
CA LEU A 143 11.94 -1.84 -22.52
C LEU A 143 11.60 -0.98 -21.30
N SER A 144 12.43 0.02 -21.01
CA SER A 144 12.08 1.03 -20.02
C SER A 144 10.75 1.71 -20.40
N PRO A 145 9.83 2.01 -19.46
CA PRO A 145 8.51 2.57 -19.76
C PRO A 145 8.52 3.84 -20.63
N TYR A 146 9.60 4.64 -20.51
CA TYR A 146 9.83 5.89 -21.25
C TYR A 146 10.59 5.74 -22.57
N ASP A 147 11.00 4.52 -22.93
CA ASP A 147 11.74 4.29 -24.16
C ASP A 147 10.88 4.58 -25.40
N THR A 148 11.43 5.33 -26.36
CA THR A 148 10.73 5.72 -27.59
C THR A 148 11.09 4.83 -28.79
N ALA A 149 11.41 3.55 -28.54
CA ALA A 149 11.78 2.59 -29.58
C ALA A 149 10.74 2.55 -30.70
N SER A 150 11.24 2.54 -31.95
CA SER A 150 10.38 2.26 -33.08
C SER A 150 10.02 0.76 -33.13
N PRO A 151 8.94 0.39 -33.84
CA PRO A 151 8.60 -1.01 -34.08
C PRO A 151 9.77 -1.82 -34.65
N GLU A 152 10.60 -1.22 -35.49
CA GLU A 152 11.77 -1.86 -36.09
C GLU A 152 12.88 -2.13 -35.07
N MET A 153 13.13 -1.21 -34.14
CA MET A 153 14.09 -1.41 -33.05
C MET A 153 13.64 -2.53 -32.12
N ILE A 154 12.37 -2.53 -31.72
CA ILE A 154 11.79 -3.58 -30.87
C ILE A 154 11.90 -4.94 -31.56
N THR A 155 11.49 -5.01 -32.83
CA THR A 155 11.56 -6.25 -33.61
C THR A 155 12.99 -6.76 -33.73
N SER A 156 13.96 -5.86 -33.97
CA SER A 156 15.38 -6.23 -34.09
C SER A 156 15.94 -6.78 -32.78
N LEU A 157 15.65 -6.13 -31.65
CA LEU A 157 16.06 -6.61 -30.34
C LEU A 157 15.41 -7.97 -30.01
N TYR A 158 14.11 -8.09 -30.25
CA TYR A 158 13.35 -9.32 -30.01
C TYR A 158 13.88 -10.50 -30.81
N GLU A 159 14.09 -10.34 -32.12
CA GLU A 159 14.64 -11.40 -32.98
C GLU A 159 16.09 -11.76 -32.57
N ALA A 160 16.91 -10.77 -32.19
CA ALA A 160 18.27 -11.01 -31.72
C ALA A 160 18.29 -11.85 -30.43
N VAL A 161 17.50 -11.47 -29.43
CA VAL A 161 17.38 -12.19 -28.16
C VAL A 161 16.83 -13.60 -28.37
N ALA A 162 15.73 -13.73 -29.12
CA ALA A 162 15.09 -15.02 -29.37
C ALA A 162 16.02 -16.02 -30.08
N LYS A 163 16.93 -15.52 -30.93
CA LYS A 163 17.85 -16.38 -31.69
C LYS A 163 18.94 -17.03 -30.84
N VAL A 164 19.41 -16.37 -29.79
CA VAL A 164 20.59 -16.79 -29.01
C VAL A 164 20.26 -17.27 -27.60
N SER A 165 18.97 -17.40 -27.29
CA SER A 165 18.48 -17.82 -25.98
C SER A 165 17.68 -19.11 -26.08
N TYR A 166 17.87 -20.02 -25.12
CA TYR A 166 17.16 -21.30 -25.10
C TYR A 166 15.63 -21.15 -24.99
N PHE A 167 15.17 -20.09 -24.33
CA PHE A 167 13.76 -19.72 -24.21
C PHE A 167 13.20 -19.00 -25.44
N GLY A 168 13.99 -18.77 -26.49
CA GLY A 168 13.59 -18.03 -27.69
C GLY A 168 12.23 -18.41 -28.30
N PRO A 169 11.88 -19.70 -28.42
CA PRO A 169 10.57 -20.12 -28.91
C PRO A 169 9.38 -19.66 -28.05
N ALA A 170 9.62 -19.41 -26.76
CA ALA A 170 8.63 -19.00 -25.77
C ALA A 170 8.78 -17.53 -25.35
N LEU A 171 9.71 -16.79 -25.95
CA LEU A 171 9.89 -15.36 -25.69
C LEU A 171 8.63 -14.60 -26.14
N GLN A 172 8.22 -13.64 -25.32
CA GLN A 172 7.16 -12.69 -25.62
C GLN A 172 7.67 -11.26 -25.39
N PHE A 173 7.01 -10.27 -25.97
CA PHE A 173 7.27 -8.86 -25.73
C PHE A 173 6.18 -8.31 -24.81
N HIS A 174 6.57 -7.73 -23.68
CA HIS A 174 5.65 -7.09 -22.75
C HIS A 174 5.79 -5.57 -22.86
N PRO A 175 4.74 -4.84 -23.30
CA PRO A 175 4.75 -3.39 -23.32
C PRO A 175 4.65 -2.85 -21.87
N THR A 176 5.65 -2.11 -21.44
CA THR A 176 5.77 -1.63 -20.04
C THR A 176 5.09 -0.28 -19.78
N SER A 177 4.48 0.32 -20.80
CA SER A 177 3.69 1.55 -20.69
C SER A 177 2.65 1.62 -21.80
N GLU A 178 1.60 2.43 -21.62
CA GLU A 178 0.61 2.68 -22.68
C GLU A 178 1.24 3.23 -23.97
N ALA A 179 2.33 4.01 -23.84
CA ALA A 179 3.04 4.53 -24.99
C ALA A 179 3.66 3.40 -25.81
N ILE A 180 4.29 2.44 -25.14
CA ILE A 180 4.87 1.25 -25.77
C ILE A 180 3.76 0.31 -26.25
N GLU A 181 2.63 0.20 -25.57
CA GLU A 181 1.48 -0.60 -26.01
C GLU A 181 0.93 -0.09 -27.36
N ARG A 182 0.79 1.23 -27.52
CA ARG A 182 0.43 1.85 -28.83
C ARG A 182 1.47 1.61 -29.92
N VAL A 183 2.74 1.42 -29.56
CA VAL A 183 3.79 1.01 -30.51
C VAL A 183 3.67 -0.49 -30.81
N ALA A 184 3.33 -1.30 -29.81
CA ALA A 184 3.19 -2.74 -29.89
C ALA A 184 2.10 -3.16 -30.89
N GLU A 185 1.02 -2.38 -31.01
CA GLU A 185 -0.04 -2.55 -32.03
C GLU A 185 0.50 -2.56 -33.48
N LYS A 186 1.68 -1.99 -33.71
CA LYS A 186 2.32 -1.85 -35.03
C LYS A 186 3.48 -2.82 -35.24
N LEU A 187 3.75 -3.72 -34.29
CA LEU A 187 4.84 -4.69 -34.39
C LEU A 187 4.56 -5.73 -35.47
N ASP A 188 5.64 -6.31 -35.99
CA ASP A 188 5.54 -7.46 -36.90
C ASP A 188 4.85 -8.63 -36.17
N SER A 189 3.99 -9.36 -36.88
CA SER A 189 3.33 -10.58 -36.43
C SER A 189 4.25 -11.66 -35.83
N LYS A 190 5.56 -11.60 -36.08
CA LYS A 190 6.57 -12.48 -35.46
C LYS A 190 6.82 -12.17 -33.98
N VAL A 191 6.56 -10.94 -33.54
CA VAL A 191 6.72 -10.54 -32.13
C VAL A 191 5.46 -10.95 -31.38
N GLN A 192 5.58 -11.91 -30.47
CA GLN A 192 4.46 -12.34 -29.66
C GLN A 192 4.27 -11.36 -28.50
N VAL A 193 3.21 -10.56 -28.53
CA VAL A 193 2.93 -9.57 -27.47
C VAL A 193 2.13 -10.22 -26.36
N ILE A 194 2.54 -10.01 -25.11
CA ILE A 194 1.75 -10.31 -23.92
C ILE A 194 1.35 -9.00 -23.22
N PRO A 195 0.04 -8.67 -23.15
CA PRO A 195 -0.42 -7.51 -22.40
C PRO A 195 -0.16 -7.67 -20.91
N THR A 196 0.07 -6.54 -20.21
CA THR A 196 0.28 -6.51 -18.76
C THR A 196 -0.84 -7.23 -18.00
N ARG A 197 -2.11 -7.01 -18.38
CA ARG A 197 -3.25 -7.72 -17.80
C ARG A 197 -3.12 -9.24 -17.83
N ASP A 198 -2.64 -9.81 -18.93
CA ASP A 198 -2.54 -11.26 -19.11
C ASP A 198 -1.33 -11.85 -18.37
N LEU A 199 -0.25 -11.08 -18.27
CA LEU A 199 0.93 -11.43 -17.49
C LEU A 199 0.61 -11.46 -15.99
N TYR A 200 -0.04 -10.42 -15.48
CA TYR A 200 -0.41 -10.28 -14.07
C TYR A 200 -1.62 -11.17 -13.70
N GLY A 201 -2.53 -11.42 -14.65
CA GLY A 201 -3.72 -12.24 -14.46
C GLY A 201 -3.45 -13.70 -14.11
N LYS A 202 -2.23 -14.20 -14.35
CA LYS A 202 -1.82 -15.60 -14.06
C LYS A 202 -1.11 -15.78 -12.73
N ILE A 203 -0.88 -14.71 -11.98
CA ILE A 203 -0.18 -14.78 -10.70
C ILE A 203 -1.14 -15.39 -9.68
N VAL A 204 -0.63 -16.40 -8.96
CA VAL A 204 -1.37 -17.11 -7.92
C VAL A 204 -0.93 -16.73 -6.51
N TYR A 205 0.26 -16.16 -6.35
CA TYR A 205 0.85 -15.79 -5.06
C TYR A 205 1.29 -14.32 -5.03
N GLN A 206 0.93 -13.61 -3.97
CA GLN A 206 1.32 -12.24 -3.70
C GLN A 206 1.84 -12.14 -2.25
N PRO A 207 3.16 -11.98 -2.04
CA PRO A 207 3.72 -11.65 -0.74
C PRO A 207 3.41 -10.19 -0.40
N LEU A 208 2.85 -9.97 0.79
CA LEU A 208 2.43 -8.65 1.24
C LEU A 208 3.21 -8.24 2.49
N THR A 209 3.19 -9.09 3.51
CA THR A 209 4.04 -8.96 4.71
C THR A 209 4.79 -10.26 4.92
N LEU A 210 6.12 -10.20 4.78
CA LEU A 210 7.00 -11.36 4.95
C LEU A 210 7.12 -11.74 6.42
N GLY A 211 7.41 -13.02 6.68
CA GLY A 211 7.70 -13.49 8.03
C GLY A 211 7.29 -14.94 8.27
N SER A 212 7.49 -15.40 9.49
CA SER A 212 7.05 -16.72 9.95
C SER A 212 6.35 -16.62 11.29
N THR A 213 5.28 -17.41 11.45
CA THR A 213 4.41 -17.40 12.64
C THR A 213 3.91 -18.81 12.92
N ILE A 214 3.49 -19.07 14.15
CA ILE A 214 2.74 -20.28 14.52
C ILE A 214 1.35 -19.87 14.99
N GLY A 215 0.33 -20.43 14.38
CA GLY A 215 -1.06 -20.19 14.79
C GLY A 215 -1.97 -21.35 14.44
N ARG A 216 -3.20 -21.27 14.93
CA ARG A 216 -4.25 -22.21 14.60
C ARG A 216 -4.93 -21.75 13.32
N ILE A 217 -4.83 -22.55 12.25
CA ILE A 217 -5.38 -22.13 10.96
C ILE A 217 -6.90 -22.31 10.94
N HIS A 218 -7.61 -21.29 10.47
CA HIS A 218 -9.07 -21.26 10.41
C HIS A 218 -9.54 -20.73 9.06
N PHE A 219 -10.52 -21.41 8.48
CA PHE A 219 -11.20 -20.96 7.27
C PHE A 219 -12.50 -20.25 7.64
N ALA A 220 -12.67 -19.05 7.10
CA ALA A 220 -13.90 -18.28 7.25
C ALA A 220 -14.10 -17.40 6.03
N LYS A 221 -15.36 -17.10 5.70
CA LYS A 221 -15.61 -16.03 4.74
C LYS A 221 -15.38 -14.69 5.42
N ALA A 222 -14.93 -13.68 4.67
CA ALA A 222 -14.75 -12.33 5.21
C ALA A 222 -16.04 -11.79 5.83
N ALA A 223 -17.19 -12.07 5.21
CA ALA A 223 -18.52 -11.69 5.73
C ALA A 223 -18.93 -12.42 7.03
N GLU A 224 -18.28 -13.54 7.37
CA GLU A 224 -18.57 -14.29 8.61
C GLU A 224 -17.79 -13.74 9.81
N LEU A 225 -16.79 -12.87 9.59
CA LEU A 225 -15.97 -12.27 10.66
C LEU A 225 -16.76 -11.31 11.57
N GLU A 226 -17.97 -10.92 11.18
CA GLU A 226 -18.90 -10.21 12.06
C GLU A 226 -19.48 -11.11 13.16
N ASP A 227 -19.55 -12.43 12.90
CA ASP A 227 -20.18 -13.41 13.79
C ASP A 227 -19.17 -14.34 14.48
N ILE A 228 -17.92 -14.40 14.00
CA ILE A 228 -16.87 -15.25 14.55
C ILE A 228 -15.69 -14.42 15.07
N TYR A 229 -15.16 -14.84 16.21
CA TYR A 229 -13.93 -14.28 16.74
C TYR A 229 -12.72 -15.13 16.32
N LEU A 230 -11.78 -14.50 15.64
CA LEU A 230 -10.43 -15.00 15.41
C LEU A 230 -9.48 -14.14 16.27
N GLY A 231 -8.73 -14.80 17.15
CA GLY A 231 -7.82 -14.15 18.08
C GLY A 231 -6.37 -14.12 17.61
N TYR A 232 -5.50 -13.56 18.44
CA TYR A 232 -4.08 -13.34 18.13
C TYR A 232 -3.29 -14.62 17.85
N GLN A 233 -3.83 -15.79 18.18
CA GLN A 233 -3.21 -17.10 17.92
C GLN A 233 -3.73 -17.77 16.64
N ASP A 234 -4.68 -17.15 15.93
CA ASP A 234 -5.31 -17.74 14.76
C ASP A 234 -4.66 -17.26 13.47
N ILE A 235 -4.54 -18.15 12.48
CA ILE A 235 -4.17 -17.81 11.10
C ILE A 235 -5.44 -17.88 10.28
N ALA A 236 -5.86 -16.76 9.71
CA ALA A 236 -7.10 -16.67 8.95
C ALA A 236 -6.86 -16.99 7.47
N VAL A 237 -7.65 -17.91 6.90
CA VAL A 237 -7.76 -18.13 5.45
C VAL A 237 -9.13 -17.63 4.99
N LEU A 238 -9.12 -16.56 4.21
CA LEU A 238 -10.32 -15.82 3.80
C LEU A 238 -10.52 -15.84 2.29
N ASP A 239 -11.77 -15.81 1.85
CA ASP A 239 -12.18 -15.72 0.45
C ASP A 239 -11.92 -14.33 -0.17
N GLU A 240 -11.87 -13.30 0.66
CA GLU A 240 -11.47 -11.95 0.26
C GLU A 240 -10.76 -11.20 1.38
N ALA A 241 -10.17 -10.05 1.06
CA ALA A 241 -9.59 -9.19 2.08
C ALA A 241 -10.73 -8.60 2.92
N PRO A 242 -10.75 -8.84 4.24
CA PRO A 242 -11.83 -8.37 5.07
C PRO A 242 -11.71 -6.85 5.25
N ASN A 243 -12.83 -6.22 5.54
CA ASN A 243 -12.84 -4.79 5.82
C ASN A 243 -12.23 -4.51 7.19
N ASP A 244 -12.46 -5.44 8.12
CA ASP A 244 -12.02 -5.37 9.49
C ASP A 244 -11.68 -6.77 10.01
N ILE A 245 -10.64 -6.87 10.84
CA ILE A 245 -10.24 -8.11 11.50
C ILE A 245 -9.49 -7.78 12.79
N ALA A 246 -9.80 -8.51 13.86
CA ALA A 246 -9.03 -8.46 15.11
C ALA A 246 -7.56 -8.87 14.87
N VAL A 247 -6.71 -8.70 15.87
CA VAL A 247 -5.33 -9.20 15.80
C VAL A 247 -5.32 -10.70 15.53
N VAL A 248 -4.63 -11.10 14.46
CA VAL A 248 -4.43 -12.51 14.05
C VAL A 248 -2.94 -12.79 13.88
N ALA A 249 -2.56 -14.06 14.03
CA ALA A 249 -1.19 -14.53 13.93
C ALA A 249 -0.64 -14.54 12.50
N GLY A 250 -1.53 -14.62 11.50
CA GLY A 250 -1.21 -14.66 10.07
C GLY A 250 -2.46 -14.52 9.21
N LEU A 251 -2.29 -14.09 7.96
CA LEU A 251 -3.40 -13.92 7.02
C LEU A 251 -3.08 -14.48 5.63
N ILE A 252 -4.04 -15.22 5.08
CA ILE A 252 -4.05 -15.73 3.70
C ILE A 252 -5.38 -15.31 3.07
N THR A 253 -5.36 -14.44 2.07
CA THR A 253 -6.58 -14.03 1.33
C THR A 253 -6.58 -14.59 -0.08
N GLU A 254 -7.71 -15.07 -0.57
CA GLU A 254 -7.79 -15.56 -1.96
C GLU A 254 -7.64 -14.43 -2.98
N GLN A 255 -8.19 -13.25 -2.68
CA GLN A 255 -7.99 -12.04 -3.47
C GLN A 255 -6.63 -11.39 -3.18
N PHE A 256 -6.05 -10.77 -4.21
CA PHE A 256 -4.87 -9.94 -4.06
C PHE A 256 -5.23 -8.62 -3.42
N GLN A 257 -4.32 -8.13 -2.59
CA GLN A 257 -4.47 -6.88 -1.85
C GLN A 257 -3.61 -5.81 -2.51
N THR A 258 -4.04 -4.56 -2.41
CA THR A 258 -3.15 -3.43 -2.72
C THR A 258 -2.20 -3.21 -1.53
N PRO A 259 -0.96 -2.72 -1.75
CA PRO A 259 -0.04 -2.37 -0.67
C PRO A 259 -0.60 -1.40 0.38
N LEU A 260 -1.63 -0.62 0.02
CA LEU A 260 -2.31 0.34 0.90
C LEU A 260 -3.68 -0.14 1.39
N SER A 261 -4.07 -1.39 1.12
CA SER A 261 -5.28 -1.95 1.74
C SER A 261 -5.15 -1.93 3.27
N HIS A 262 -6.26 -1.68 3.95
CA HIS A 262 -6.28 -1.52 5.40
C HIS A 262 -5.65 -2.72 6.12
N VAL A 263 -6.02 -3.92 5.68
CA VAL A 263 -5.54 -5.19 6.23
C VAL A 263 -4.04 -5.42 5.98
N ASN A 264 -3.52 -5.01 4.82
CA ASN A 264 -2.08 -5.11 4.58
C ASN A 264 -1.30 -4.16 5.49
N VAL A 265 -1.74 -2.90 5.61
CA VAL A 265 -1.09 -1.93 6.49
C VAL A 265 -1.14 -2.40 7.95
N LEU A 266 -2.26 -2.97 8.40
CA LEU A 266 -2.36 -3.61 9.71
C LEU A 266 -1.35 -4.75 9.88
N SER A 267 -1.26 -5.65 8.90
CA SER A 267 -0.34 -6.79 8.95
C SER A 267 1.13 -6.36 9.02
N GLN A 268 1.51 -5.36 8.21
CA GLN A 268 2.86 -4.77 8.21
C GLN A 268 3.19 -4.17 9.57
N ASN A 269 2.27 -3.37 10.12
CA ASN A 269 2.45 -2.75 11.43
C ASN A 269 2.54 -3.81 12.55
N ARG A 270 1.72 -4.87 12.48
CA ARG A 270 1.71 -5.98 13.45
C ARG A 270 2.92 -6.92 13.33
N HIS A 271 3.66 -6.83 12.22
CA HIS A 271 4.66 -7.82 11.81
C HIS A 271 4.07 -9.23 11.66
N THR A 272 2.80 -9.27 11.22
CA THR A 272 2.06 -10.50 10.99
C THR A 272 2.24 -10.94 9.53
N PRO A 273 2.64 -12.19 9.24
CA PRO A 273 2.74 -12.67 7.87
C PRO A 273 1.40 -12.56 7.12
N ASN A 274 1.42 -11.93 5.95
CA ASN A 274 0.23 -11.68 5.12
C ASN A 274 0.55 -11.99 3.66
N MET A 275 -0.34 -12.72 2.99
CA MET A 275 -0.23 -13.04 1.57
C MET A 275 -1.57 -13.15 0.86
N GLY A 276 -1.59 -12.79 -0.43
CA GLY A 276 -2.63 -13.17 -1.36
C GLY A 276 -2.30 -14.52 -2.01
N LEU A 277 -3.25 -15.46 -2.03
CA LEU A 277 -3.08 -16.78 -2.63
C LEU A 277 -4.36 -17.21 -3.37
N ARG A 278 -4.38 -17.12 -4.70
CA ARG A 278 -5.55 -17.48 -5.49
C ARG A 278 -5.88 -18.97 -5.36
N GLY A 279 -7.15 -19.26 -5.08
CA GLY A 279 -7.63 -20.62 -4.82
C GLY A 279 -7.29 -21.16 -3.44
N ALA A 280 -6.73 -20.35 -2.53
CA ALA A 280 -6.43 -20.78 -1.16
C ALA A 280 -7.67 -21.32 -0.43
N PHE A 281 -8.84 -20.73 -0.68
CA PHE A 281 -10.06 -21.11 0.04
C PHE A 281 -10.53 -22.52 -0.33
N GLU A 282 -10.22 -22.99 -1.53
CA GLU A 282 -10.60 -24.32 -2.03
C GLU A 282 -9.42 -25.31 -2.06
N ASP A 283 -8.23 -24.91 -1.60
CA ASP A 283 -7.05 -25.78 -1.61
C ASP A 283 -7.21 -26.96 -0.64
N GLU A 284 -7.23 -28.18 -1.18
CA GLU A 284 -7.45 -29.41 -0.39
C GLU A 284 -6.39 -29.63 0.71
N LYS A 285 -5.13 -29.19 0.48
CA LYS A 285 -4.06 -29.38 1.45
C LYS A 285 -4.19 -28.40 2.62
N LEU A 286 -4.50 -27.13 2.33
CA LEU A 286 -4.78 -26.13 3.36
C LEU A 286 -6.04 -26.50 4.14
N ARG A 287 -7.11 -26.93 3.46
CA ARG A 287 -8.35 -27.39 4.10
C ARG A 287 -8.14 -28.56 5.06
N ALA A 288 -7.22 -29.48 4.73
CA ALA A 288 -6.89 -30.60 5.62
C ALA A 288 -6.18 -30.18 6.93
N LEU A 289 -5.76 -28.92 7.03
CA LEU A 289 -5.13 -28.33 8.21
C LEU A 289 -6.10 -27.51 9.07
N ASP A 290 -7.35 -27.30 8.63
CA ASP A 290 -8.34 -26.48 9.35
C ASP A 290 -8.49 -26.90 10.82
N GLY A 291 -8.36 -25.92 11.72
CA GLY A 291 -8.39 -26.07 13.17
C GLY A 291 -7.12 -26.67 13.80
N LYS A 292 -6.04 -26.91 13.04
CA LYS A 292 -4.76 -27.41 13.56
C LYS A 292 -3.75 -26.30 13.80
N TRP A 293 -2.76 -26.56 14.65
CA TRP A 293 -1.58 -25.71 14.79
C TRP A 293 -0.67 -25.88 13.58
N VAL A 294 -0.31 -24.76 12.96
CA VAL A 294 0.58 -24.73 11.80
C VAL A 294 1.62 -23.64 11.93
N ARG A 295 2.78 -23.87 11.32
CA ARG A 295 3.74 -22.82 11.00
C ARG A 295 3.45 -22.31 9.60
N LEU A 296 3.12 -21.03 9.50
CA LEU A 296 3.05 -20.29 8.23
C LEU A 296 4.36 -19.55 8.03
N THR A 297 4.93 -19.66 6.84
CA THR A 297 6.06 -18.83 6.38
C THR A 297 5.69 -18.19 5.05
N VAL A 298 5.79 -16.86 4.99
CA VAL A 298 5.58 -16.02 3.81
C VAL A 298 6.94 -15.45 3.40
N GLY A 299 7.50 -15.96 2.30
CA GLY A 299 8.76 -15.50 1.71
C GLY A 299 8.52 -14.55 0.54
N SER A 300 9.58 -13.92 0.05
CA SER A 300 9.53 -12.96 -1.07
C SER A 300 9.13 -13.60 -2.41
N THR A 301 9.35 -14.90 -2.56
CA THR A 301 9.04 -15.66 -3.79
C THR A 301 8.26 -16.95 -3.52
N ASP A 302 8.31 -17.48 -2.30
CA ASP A 302 7.66 -18.72 -1.91
C ASP A 302 6.87 -18.58 -0.60
N TRP A 303 6.14 -19.64 -0.25
CA TRP A 303 5.43 -19.75 1.02
C TRP A 303 5.33 -21.21 1.45
N SER A 304 5.09 -21.45 2.75
CA SER A 304 4.81 -22.80 3.25
C SER A 304 3.87 -22.79 4.46
N VAL A 305 3.09 -23.86 4.59
CA VAL A 305 2.25 -24.13 5.76
C VAL A 305 2.49 -25.58 6.19
N ASN A 306 2.97 -25.78 7.41
CA ASN A 306 3.29 -27.11 7.95
C ASN A 306 2.66 -27.30 9.33
N GLU A 307 2.05 -28.45 9.58
CA GLU A 307 1.49 -28.81 10.89
C GLU A 307 2.60 -28.86 11.97
N VAL A 308 2.31 -28.33 13.16
CA VAL A 308 3.18 -28.36 14.34
C VAL A 308 2.43 -28.89 15.56
N THR A 309 3.17 -29.28 16.60
CA THR A 309 2.57 -29.75 17.86
C THR A 309 2.03 -28.59 18.70
N ALA A 310 1.10 -28.87 19.60
CA ALA A 310 0.57 -27.87 20.53
C ALA A 310 1.66 -27.38 21.50
N GLU A 311 2.59 -28.26 21.89
CA GLU A 311 3.74 -27.93 22.72
C GLU A 311 4.67 -26.91 22.03
N GLU A 312 4.99 -27.13 20.75
CA GLU A 312 5.78 -26.18 19.95
C GLU A 312 5.07 -24.82 19.80
N ALA A 313 3.74 -24.84 19.60
CA ALA A 313 2.95 -23.61 19.53
C ALA A 313 2.99 -22.83 20.86
N LEU A 314 2.84 -23.51 21.99
CA LEU A 314 2.92 -22.88 23.31
C LEU A 314 4.31 -22.28 23.57
N GLU A 315 5.38 -23.00 23.25
CA GLU A 315 6.75 -22.50 23.42
C GLU A 315 7.04 -21.29 22.51
N PHE A 316 6.51 -21.30 21.29
CA PHE A 316 6.56 -20.14 20.39
C PHE A 316 5.84 -18.93 20.98
N TRP A 317 4.61 -19.09 21.45
CA TRP A 317 3.84 -17.98 22.01
C TRP A 317 4.40 -17.45 23.32
N GLU A 318 5.01 -18.27 24.17
CA GLU A 318 5.70 -17.78 25.37
C GLU A 318 6.97 -16.98 25.05
N SER A 319 7.69 -17.37 23.99
CA SER A 319 8.93 -16.69 23.58
C SER A 319 8.72 -15.46 22.69
N ASN A 320 7.56 -15.34 22.03
CA ASN A 320 7.25 -14.28 21.06
C ASN A 320 6.14 -13.32 21.54
N LYS A 321 5.83 -13.27 22.85
CA LYS A 321 4.88 -12.27 23.38
C LYS A 321 5.41 -10.86 23.07
N PRO A 322 4.55 -9.94 22.59
CA PRO A 322 4.93 -8.54 22.43
C PRO A 322 5.45 -7.96 23.75
N THR A 323 6.46 -7.10 23.65
CA THR A 323 6.87 -6.30 24.81
C THR A 323 5.74 -5.33 25.14
N PRO A 324 5.26 -5.26 26.40
CA PRO A 324 4.18 -4.35 26.77
C PRO A 324 4.50 -2.90 26.38
N VAL A 325 3.59 -2.26 25.68
CA VAL A 325 3.75 -0.87 25.23
C VAL A 325 3.31 0.07 26.35
N VAL A 326 4.20 0.98 26.74
CA VAL A 326 3.91 2.00 27.75
C VAL A 326 3.69 3.35 27.06
N LEU A 327 2.46 3.87 27.17
CA LEU A 327 2.11 5.17 26.62
C LEU A 327 2.60 6.31 27.52
N PRO A 328 3.06 7.43 26.96
CA PRO A 328 3.29 8.65 27.72
C PRO A 328 2.01 9.14 28.39
N ALA A 329 2.13 9.72 29.57
CA ALA A 329 0.99 10.29 30.29
C ALA A 329 0.31 11.39 29.45
N LEU A 330 -1.02 11.33 29.38
CA LEU A 330 -1.86 12.34 28.75
C LEU A 330 -1.58 13.73 29.34
N ASN A 331 -1.63 14.75 28.49
CA ASN A 331 -1.63 16.14 28.91
C ASN A 331 -3.09 16.61 29.05
N LEU A 332 -3.57 16.64 30.28
CA LEU A 332 -4.93 17.07 30.64
C LEU A 332 -4.99 18.56 31.06
N GLU A 333 -3.90 19.32 30.91
CA GLU A 333 -3.88 20.74 31.25
C GLU A 333 -4.44 21.62 30.11
N GLU A 334 -4.37 21.14 28.87
CA GLU A 334 -4.89 21.84 27.70
C GLU A 334 -6.39 21.64 27.55
N LYS A 335 -7.12 22.75 27.44
CA LYS A 335 -8.59 22.79 27.36
C LYS A 335 -9.10 23.61 26.19
N ARG A 336 -8.22 24.35 25.50
CA ARG A 336 -8.62 25.23 24.40
C ARG A 336 -8.94 24.40 23.17
N LEU A 337 -9.88 24.90 22.35
CA LEU A 337 -10.09 24.40 21.01
C LEU A 337 -9.19 25.21 20.06
N LEU A 338 -8.09 24.62 19.61
CA LEU A 338 -7.07 25.34 18.84
C LEU A 338 -7.26 25.16 17.33
N PRO A 339 -7.09 26.22 16.52
CA PRO A 339 -6.83 26.06 15.09
C PRO A 339 -5.74 25.02 14.86
N ILE A 340 -5.86 24.23 13.80
CA ILE A 340 -5.01 23.05 13.63
C ILE A 340 -3.52 23.38 13.49
N GLU A 341 -3.18 24.55 12.97
CA GLU A 341 -1.81 25.05 12.81
C GLU A 341 -1.11 25.29 14.16
N GLU A 342 -1.87 25.50 15.24
CA GLU A 342 -1.36 25.74 16.59
C GLU A 342 -1.21 24.46 17.42
N VAL A 343 -1.77 23.33 16.97
CA VAL A 343 -1.78 22.04 17.69
C VAL A 343 -0.37 21.48 17.91
N THR A 344 0.52 21.61 16.91
CA THR A 344 1.92 21.16 16.99
C THR A 344 2.87 22.34 16.86
N PRO A 345 3.16 23.07 17.95
CA PRO A 345 4.08 24.20 17.91
C PRO A 345 5.52 23.74 17.60
N GLU A 346 6.18 24.42 16.67
CA GLU A 346 7.56 24.13 16.30
C GLU A 346 8.51 25.11 16.99
N ALA A 347 8.88 24.75 18.22
CA ALA A 347 9.80 25.55 19.03
C ALA A 347 11.25 25.41 18.52
N ALA A 348 11.99 26.52 18.55
CA ALA A 348 13.40 26.54 18.17
C ALA A 348 14.22 25.59 19.08
N GLY A 349 15.02 24.71 18.47
CA GLY A 349 15.86 23.74 19.18
C GLY A 349 15.17 22.44 19.57
N VAL A 350 13.88 22.26 19.24
CA VAL A 350 13.15 20.99 19.39
C VAL A 350 13.07 20.31 18.02
N SER A 351 13.32 19.00 17.96
CA SER A 351 13.18 18.25 16.71
C SER A 351 11.71 18.15 16.30
N LEU A 352 11.43 17.98 15.01
CA LEU A 352 10.05 17.81 14.54
C LEU A 352 9.38 16.57 15.17
N ARG A 353 10.14 15.49 15.35
CA ARG A 353 9.64 14.26 15.98
C ARG A 353 9.27 14.49 17.44
N ASP A 354 10.09 15.22 18.19
CA ASP A 354 9.81 15.52 19.60
C ASP A 354 8.62 16.47 19.75
N ALA A 355 8.48 17.45 18.86
CA ALA A 355 7.32 18.34 18.84
C ALA A 355 6.03 17.56 18.58
N ILE A 356 6.04 16.64 17.61
CA ILE A 356 4.90 15.74 17.36
C ILE A 356 4.62 14.88 18.60
N LYS A 357 5.63 14.22 19.18
CA LYS A 357 5.47 13.36 20.37
C LYS A 357 4.85 14.09 21.56
N GLU A 358 5.25 15.34 21.80
CA GLU A 358 4.66 16.14 22.87
C GLU A 358 3.20 16.52 22.57
N SER A 359 2.90 16.94 21.34
CA SER A 359 1.53 17.28 20.93
C SER A 359 0.57 16.09 20.98
N VAL A 360 1.04 14.87 20.67
CA VAL A 360 0.23 13.64 20.76
C VAL A 360 -0.38 13.44 22.15
N ARG A 361 0.28 13.89 23.22
CA ARG A 361 -0.19 13.73 24.60
C ARG A 361 -1.48 14.49 24.89
N ALA A 362 -1.75 15.59 24.19
CA ALA A 362 -2.99 16.38 24.32
C ALA A 362 -3.94 16.18 23.14
N TRP A 363 -3.41 15.91 21.94
CA TRP A 363 -4.15 16.02 20.68
C TRP A 363 -4.21 14.73 19.88
N GLY A 364 -3.48 13.70 20.28
CA GLY A 364 -3.34 12.44 19.54
C GLY A 364 -2.55 12.55 18.23
N GLY A 365 -2.30 11.39 17.60
CA GLY A 365 -1.46 11.22 16.41
C GLY A 365 -1.92 12.03 15.20
N LYS A 366 -3.19 11.85 14.81
CA LYS A 366 -3.72 12.44 13.57
C LYS A 366 -3.75 13.97 13.61
N ALA A 367 -4.25 14.57 14.69
CA ALA A 367 -4.28 16.02 14.81
C ALA A 367 -2.86 16.60 14.87
N ALA A 368 -1.94 15.94 15.59
CA ALA A 368 -0.55 16.39 15.67
C ALA A 368 0.16 16.38 14.31
N GLN A 369 -0.07 15.34 13.49
CA GLN A 369 0.50 15.26 12.13
C GLN A 369 -0.22 16.17 11.14
N TYR A 370 -1.55 16.32 11.25
CA TYR A 370 -2.31 17.26 10.43
C TYR A 370 -1.85 18.70 10.63
N SER A 371 -1.52 19.08 11.86
CA SER A 371 -0.91 20.39 12.16
C SER A 371 0.34 20.64 11.32
N ILE A 372 1.19 19.62 11.14
CA ILE A 372 2.39 19.72 10.29
C ILE A 372 2.00 19.88 8.81
N LEU A 373 1.02 19.12 8.33
CA LEU A 373 0.52 19.26 6.95
C LEU A 373 0.01 20.67 6.67
N ALA A 374 -0.85 21.21 7.54
CA ALA A 374 -1.44 22.54 7.38
C ALA A 374 -0.41 23.67 7.36
N LYS A 375 0.77 23.45 7.96
CA LYS A 375 1.90 24.39 7.93
C LYS A 375 2.89 24.15 6.77
N THR A 376 2.64 23.16 5.93
CA THR A 376 3.56 22.78 4.84
C THR A 376 3.14 23.46 3.55
N GLU A 377 4.04 24.28 2.99
CA GLU A 377 3.83 24.95 1.71
C GLU A 377 3.59 23.93 0.59
N GLY A 378 2.61 24.20 -0.28
CA GLY A 378 2.26 23.32 -1.40
C GLY A 378 1.36 22.12 -1.02
N VAL A 379 0.92 22.04 0.24
CA VAL A 379 0.02 20.98 0.72
C VAL A 379 -1.36 21.58 1.01
N PRO A 380 -2.36 21.38 0.14
CA PRO A 380 -3.70 21.89 0.38
C PRO A 380 -4.38 21.04 1.46
N THR A 381 -4.59 21.60 2.64
CA THR A 381 -5.33 20.94 3.73
C THR A 381 -6.63 21.67 4.02
N PRO A 382 -7.74 20.96 4.26
CA PRO A 382 -8.96 21.57 4.76
C PRO A 382 -8.71 22.36 6.06
N GLN A 383 -9.42 23.48 6.24
CA GLN A 383 -9.42 24.19 7.52
C GLN A 383 -9.93 23.25 8.62
N ALA A 384 -9.22 23.22 9.75
CA ALA A 384 -9.52 22.30 10.84
C ALA A 384 -9.18 22.91 12.21
N PHE A 385 -9.65 22.26 13.27
CA PHE A 385 -9.26 22.54 14.65
C PHE A 385 -9.17 21.25 15.48
N GLY A 386 -8.44 21.32 16.59
CA GLY A 386 -8.31 20.21 17.54
C GLY A 386 -9.22 20.39 18.75
N ILE A 387 -9.81 19.29 19.23
CA ILE A 387 -10.41 19.15 20.56
C ILE A 387 -9.46 18.30 21.41
N PRO A 388 -8.94 18.80 22.54
CA PRO A 388 -7.95 18.09 23.33
C PRO A 388 -8.58 16.91 24.08
N VAL A 389 -7.74 15.92 24.40
CA VAL A 389 -8.09 14.69 25.13
C VAL A 389 -8.68 14.96 26.53
N PHE A 390 -8.47 16.16 27.07
CA PHE A 390 -9.08 16.61 28.32
C PHE A 390 -10.60 16.36 28.35
N TYR A 391 -11.32 16.69 27.27
CA TYR A 391 -12.78 16.57 27.25
C TYR A 391 -13.28 15.13 27.23
N TYR A 392 -12.53 14.21 26.61
CA TYR A 392 -12.80 12.78 26.73
C TYR A 392 -12.62 12.30 28.17
N ASN A 393 -11.51 12.68 28.82
CA ASN A 393 -11.24 12.29 30.20
C ASN A 393 -12.30 12.86 31.16
N GLN A 394 -12.68 14.13 30.99
CA GLN A 394 -13.77 14.77 31.73
C GLN A 394 -15.09 14.01 31.56
N PHE A 395 -15.46 13.68 30.32
CA PHE A 395 -16.67 12.94 30.00
C PHE A 395 -16.72 11.57 30.68
N MET A 396 -15.62 10.80 30.62
CA MET A 396 -15.53 9.49 31.27
C MET A 396 -15.70 9.61 32.79
N ALA A 397 -15.04 10.59 33.42
CA ALA A 397 -15.09 10.77 34.87
C ALA A 397 -16.45 11.27 35.37
N GLN A 398 -17.06 12.27 34.72
CA GLN A 398 -18.34 12.85 35.14
C GLN A 398 -19.50 11.85 35.06
N ASN A 399 -19.39 10.87 34.16
CA ASN A 399 -20.42 9.87 33.92
C ASN A 399 -20.18 8.54 34.64
N GLY A 400 -19.15 8.45 35.49
CA GLY A 400 -18.83 7.22 36.25
C GLY A 400 -18.37 6.06 35.38
N LEU A 401 -17.88 6.34 34.17
CA LEU A 401 -17.52 5.33 33.17
C LEU A 401 -16.15 4.70 33.46
N PHE A 402 -15.24 5.42 34.11
CA PHE A 402 -13.97 4.83 34.55
C PHE A 402 -14.19 3.74 35.60
N GLU A 403 -15.08 3.96 36.57
CA GLU A 403 -15.42 2.96 37.58
C GLU A 403 -16.10 1.73 36.95
N ARG A 404 -16.89 1.92 35.88
CA ARG A 404 -17.45 0.81 35.09
C ARG A 404 -16.34 0.02 34.39
N VAL A 405 -15.37 0.70 33.80
CA VAL A 405 -14.19 0.06 33.16
C VAL A 405 -13.37 -0.71 34.19
N ASP A 406 -13.08 -0.14 35.35
CA ASP A 406 -12.36 -0.81 36.44
C ASP A 406 -13.03 -2.13 36.82
N ALA A 407 -14.37 -2.10 36.99
CA ALA A 407 -15.12 -3.30 37.33
C ALA A 407 -15.08 -4.38 36.23
N LEU A 408 -15.02 -3.99 34.95
CA LEU A 408 -14.86 -4.93 33.84
C LEU A 408 -13.46 -5.57 33.83
N LEU A 409 -12.43 -4.76 34.04
CA LEU A 409 -11.04 -5.22 34.03
C LEU A 409 -10.68 -6.11 35.23
N GLU A 410 -11.38 -5.96 36.35
CA GLU A 410 -11.27 -6.82 37.53
C GLU A 410 -12.05 -8.14 37.41
N ASP A 411 -12.97 -8.28 36.46
CA ASP A 411 -13.80 -9.47 36.26
C ASP A 411 -13.03 -10.57 35.50
N GLU A 412 -12.71 -11.67 36.19
CA GLU A 412 -12.02 -12.84 35.59
C GLU A 412 -12.79 -13.45 34.41
N THR A 413 -14.12 -13.36 34.41
CA THR A 413 -14.94 -13.89 33.31
C THR A 413 -14.86 -13.02 32.06
N PHE A 414 -14.76 -11.70 32.23
CA PHE A 414 -14.49 -10.76 31.14
C PHE A 414 -13.11 -11.02 30.52
N ALA A 415 -12.09 -11.25 31.35
CA ALA A 415 -10.75 -11.57 30.88
C ALA A 415 -10.69 -12.92 30.13
N ALA A 416 -11.44 -13.93 30.58
CA ALA A 416 -11.34 -15.30 30.05
C ALA A 416 -12.21 -15.56 28.80
N ASP A 417 -13.32 -14.84 28.60
CA ASP A 417 -14.31 -15.14 27.56
C ASP A 417 -14.45 -13.96 26.56
N PRO A 418 -13.94 -14.09 25.32
CA PRO A 418 -14.05 -13.06 24.30
C PRO A 418 -15.49 -12.63 23.98
N ALA A 419 -16.45 -13.56 23.95
CA ALA A 419 -17.84 -13.24 23.62
C ALA A 419 -18.51 -12.44 24.75
N ARG A 420 -18.19 -12.76 26.01
CA ARG A 420 -18.59 -11.96 27.17
C ARG A 420 -17.98 -10.56 27.10
N ARG A 421 -16.70 -10.49 26.73
CA ARG A 421 -15.94 -9.24 26.60
C ARG A 421 -16.56 -8.32 25.56
N GLU A 422 -16.86 -8.85 24.38
CA GLU A 422 -17.53 -8.13 23.30
C GLU A 422 -18.88 -7.57 23.74
N ALA A 423 -19.72 -8.38 24.37
CA ALA A 423 -21.04 -7.95 24.85
C ALA A 423 -20.95 -6.83 25.89
N GLU A 424 -20.09 -6.96 26.90
CA GLU A 424 -19.93 -5.93 27.95
C GLU A 424 -19.30 -4.63 27.42
N LEU A 425 -18.38 -4.71 26.45
CA LEU A 425 -17.84 -3.54 25.77
C LEU A 425 -18.90 -2.85 24.89
N ALA A 426 -19.78 -3.61 24.24
CA ALA A 426 -20.91 -3.06 23.51
C ALA A 426 -21.90 -2.33 24.44
N GLU A 427 -22.18 -2.88 25.63
CA GLU A 427 -22.98 -2.21 26.66
C GLU A 427 -22.32 -0.93 27.18
N LEU A 428 -21.02 -0.95 27.47
CA LEU A 428 -20.26 0.24 27.87
C LEU A 428 -20.38 1.35 26.81
N ARG A 429 -20.25 1.00 25.52
CA ARG A 429 -20.42 1.95 24.43
C ARG A 429 -21.85 2.49 24.35
N ALA A 430 -22.86 1.66 24.56
CA ALA A 430 -24.25 2.11 24.61
C ALA A 430 -24.48 3.11 25.73
N ASP A 431 -23.88 2.89 26.91
CA ASP A 431 -23.93 3.83 28.04
C ASP A 431 -23.24 5.16 27.68
N MET A 432 -22.08 5.11 27.02
CA MET A 432 -21.40 6.32 26.52
C MET A 432 -22.24 7.11 25.51
N LEU A 433 -22.95 6.43 24.62
CA LEU A 433 -23.85 7.08 23.64
C LEU A 433 -25.05 7.75 24.32
N ALA A 434 -25.50 7.25 25.47
CA ALA A 434 -26.61 7.83 26.22
C ALA A 434 -26.19 8.92 27.23
N ALA A 435 -24.91 8.96 27.60
CA ALA A 435 -24.40 9.85 28.64
C ALA A 435 -24.41 11.34 28.23
N PRO A 436 -24.63 12.26 29.20
CA PRO A 436 -24.56 13.69 28.95
C PRO A 436 -23.13 14.18 28.66
N VAL A 437 -23.03 15.14 27.75
CA VAL A 437 -21.81 15.90 27.46
C VAL A 437 -21.81 17.18 28.31
N ASP A 438 -20.66 17.56 28.86
CA ASP A 438 -20.51 18.73 29.73
C ASP A 438 -20.98 20.05 29.07
N GLU A 439 -21.80 20.84 29.77
CA GLU A 439 -22.42 22.05 29.22
C GLU A 439 -21.41 23.14 28.85
N ASP A 440 -20.30 23.29 29.60
CA ASP A 440 -19.28 24.29 29.29
C ASP A 440 -18.52 23.91 28.02
N PHE A 441 -18.22 22.62 27.83
CA PHE A 441 -17.63 22.12 26.60
C PHE A 441 -18.56 22.34 25.40
N GLN A 442 -19.85 22.05 25.55
CA GLN A 442 -20.84 22.28 24.50
C GLN A 442 -20.85 23.74 24.05
N ALA A 443 -20.91 24.69 25.00
CA ALA A 443 -20.91 26.11 24.70
C ALA A 443 -19.63 26.57 23.97
N LEU A 444 -18.47 26.03 24.34
CA LEU A 444 -17.20 26.30 23.66
C LEU A 444 -17.18 25.77 22.23
N LEU A 445 -17.68 24.55 22.02
CA LEU A 445 -17.73 23.91 20.71
C LEU A 445 -18.74 24.63 19.78
N GLU A 446 -19.92 24.97 20.28
CA GLU A 446 -20.93 25.71 19.52
C GLU A 446 -20.38 27.07 19.07
N ALA A 447 -19.73 27.81 19.98
CA ALA A 447 -19.12 29.09 19.66
C ALA A 447 -18.00 28.96 18.62
N LYS A 448 -17.17 27.91 18.70
CA LYS A 448 -16.09 27.64 17.75
C LYS A 448 -16.63 27.31 16.35
N LEU A 449 -17.64 26.44 16.27
CA LEU A 449 -18.26 26.04 15.01
C LEU A 449 -19.01 27.21 14.35
N ALA A 450 -19.77 27.99 15.13
CA ALA A 450 -20.48 29.16 14.60
C ALA A 450 -19.53 30.26 14.08
N ALA A 451 -18.37 30.43 14.70
CA ALA A 451 -17.39 31.44 14.30
C ALA A 451 -16.60 31.05 13.04
N ASP A 452 -16.15 29.79 12.98
CA ASP A 452 -15.14 29.38 12.01
C ASP A 452 -15.69 28.51 10.87
N PHE A 453 -16.85 27.87 11.07
CA PHE A 453 -17.44 26.89 10.13
C PHE A 453 -18.97 27.10 9.95
N PRO A 454 -19.43 28.32 9.61
CA PRO A 454 -20.85 28.58 9.44
C PRO A 454 -21.44 27.73 8.30
N ASP A 455 -22.61 27.14 8.55
CA ASP A 455 -23.38 26.35 7.57
C ASP A 455 -22.69 25.09 7.02
N LEU A 456 -21.62 24.61 7.65
CA LEU A 456 -20.89 23.41 7.23
C LEU A 456 -21.22 22.20 8.11
N THR A 457 -21.40 21.04 7.48
CA THR A 457 -21.37 19.75 8.20
C THR A 457 -19.92 19.40 8.53
N MET A 458 -19.71 18.80 9.70
CA MET A 458 -18.38 18.61 10.29
C MET A 458 -18.06 17.14 10.46
N ARG A 459 -16.82 16.76 10.15
CA ARG A 459 -16.25 15.44 10.44
C ARG A 459 -15.44 15.52 11.73
N PHE A 460 -15.81 14.70 12.71
CA PHE A 460 -15.10 14.51 13.98
C PHE A 460 -14.22 13.26 13.84
N ARG A 461 -12.96 13.47 13.41
CA ARG A 461 -11.99 12.39 13.27
C ARG A 461 -11.34 12.07 14.62
N THR A 462 -11.30 10.79 14.94
CA THR A 462 -10.63 10.25 16.13
C THR A 462 -9.13 10.46 16.02
N SER A 463 -8.51 11.02 17.05
CA SER A 463 -7.07 11.26 17.14
C SER A 463 -6.58 10.79 18.50
N THR A 464 -6.04 9.58 18.58
CA THR A 464 -5.64 8.99 19.88
C THR A 464 -4.17 9.17 20.19
N ASN A 465 -3.80 9.11 21.46
CA ASN A 465 -2.40 9.03 21.87
C ASN A 465 -1.77 7.64 21.64
N SER A 466 -2.56 6.66 21.19
CA SER A 466 -2.09 5.31 20.88
C SER A 466 -1.81 5.09 19.39
N GLU A 467 -2.43 5.86 18.49
CA GLU A 467 -2.20 5.70 17.05
C GLU A 467 -0.78 6.12 16.61
N ASP A 468 -0.27 5.45 15.58
CA ASP A 468 1.00 5.78 14.89
C ASP A 468 2.22 5.86 15.84
N LEU A 469 2.22 5.06 16.91
CA LEU A 469 3.32 4.96 17.86
C LEU A 469 4.36 3.91 17.47
N ASP A 470 5.61 4.16 17.90
CA ASP A 470 6.67 3.16 17.84
C ASP A 470 6.26 1.96 18.73
N GLY A 471 5.89 0.84 18.10
CA GLY A 471 5.56 -0.42 18.78
C GLY A 471 4.08 -0.69 19.08
N PHE A 472 3.14 0.21 18.74
CA PHE A 472 1.70 -0.10 18.75
C PHE A 472 1.03 0.11 17.39
N PRO A 473 0.71 -0.98 16.68
CA PRO A 473 0.29 -0.96 15.29
C PRO A 473 -1.22 -0.86 15.09
N CYS A 474 -1.87 0.19 15.60
CA CYS A 474 -3.32 0.35 15.46
C CYS A 474 -3.69 1.34 14.35
N ALA A 475 -3.69 0.90 13.10
CA ALA A 475 -4.24 1.66 11.98
C ALA A 475 -5.77 1.43 11.89
N GLY A 476 -6.56 2.49 11.67
CA GLY A 476 -8.02 2.39 11.46
C GLY A 476 -8.82 1.76 12.62
N CYS A 477 -8.24 1.69 13.81
CA CYS A 477 -8.87 1.09 14.98
C CYS A 477 -10.06 1.88 15.56
N TYR A 478 -10.33 3.08 15.06
CA TYR A 478 -11.29 3.99 15.66
C TYR A 478 -12.18 4.59 14.59
N GLU A 479 -13.42 4.90 14.96
CA GLU A 479 -14.46 5.33 14.04
C GLU A 479 -14.66 6.84 14.10
N SER A 480 -14.55 7.50 12.95
CA SER A 480 -14.81 8.94 12.82
C SER A 480 -16.28 9.20 12.51
N GLN A 481 -16.84 10.25 13.08
CA GLN A 481 -18.28 10.55 12.98
C GLN A 481 -18.54 11.86 12.25
N THR A 482 -19.76 12.05 11.72
CA THR A 482 -20.20 13.30 11.10
C THR A 482 -21.29 13.94 11.95
N GLY A 483 -21.16 15.24 12.22
CA GLY A 483 -22.14 16.04 12.94
C GLY A 483 -22.58 17.25 12.13
N ASP A 484 -23.87 17.56 12.16
CA ASP A 484 -24.44 18.75 11.52
C ASP A 484 -24.73 19.84 12.57
N PRO A 485 -24.01 20.97 12.58
CA PRO A 485 -24.28 22.08 13.51
C PRO A 485 -25.70 22.66 13.42
N ALA A 486 -26.43 22.47 12.32
CA ALA A 486 -27.84 22.84 12.22
C ALA A 486 -28.75 21.95 13.10
N ASN A 487 -28.25 20.78 13.51
CA ASN A 487 -28.87 19.88 14.47
C ASN A 487 -27.86 19.57 15.59
N TRP A 488 -27.86 20.39 16.65
CA TRP A 488 -26.87 20.26 17.73
C TRP A 488 -26.75 18.86 18.34
N GLU A 489 -27.86 18.12 18.46
CA GLU A 489 -27.82 16.74 18.97
C GLU A 489 -26.96 15.84 18.07
N SER A 490 -26.98 16.04 16.74
CA SER A 490 -26.11 15.32 15.81
C SER A 490 -24.63 15.58 16.05
N VAL A 491 -24.27 16.79 16.51
CA VAL A 491 -22.88 17.10 16.91
C VAL A 491 -22.51 16.35 18.19
N LEU A 492 -23.40 16.29 19.17
CA LEU A 492 -23.18 15.54 20.41
C LEU A 492 -23.10 14.04 20.15
N ASP A 493 -23.96 13.49 19.28
CA ASP A 493 -23.91 12.12 18.79
C ASP A 493 -22.57 11.82 18.12
N ALA A 494 -22.07 12.71 17.28
CA ALA A 494 -20.78 12.54 16.63
C ALA A 494 -19.62 12.51 17.63
N VAL A 495 -19.63 13.40 18.62
CA VAL A 495 -18.62 13.41 19.70
C VAL A 495 -18.68 12.13 20.52
N ARG A 496 -19.87 11.71 20.99
CA ARG A 496 -20.07 10.47 21.76
C ARG A 496 -19.68 9.24 20.96
N GLY A 497 -20.08 9.17 19.69
CA GLY A 497 -19.73 8.08 18.78
C GLY A 497 -18.22 7.95 18.62
N ALA A 498 -17.53 9.07 18.36
CA ALA A 498 -16.07 9.08 18.22
C ALA A 498 -15.37 8.65 19.53
N TRP A 499 -15.80 9.18 20.68
CA TRP A 499 -15.27 8.76 21.99
C TRP A 499 -15.55 7.29 22.31
N SER A 500 -16.76 6.79 22.04
CA SER A 500 -17.13 5.39 22.30
C SER A 500 -16.31 4.40 21.48
N SER A 501 -15.80 4.81 20.31
CA SER A 501 -15.00 3.94 19.45
C SER A 501 -13.70 3.47 20.11
N ILE A 502 -13.25 4.17 21.16
CA ILE A 502 -12.09 3.76 21.96
C ILE A 502 -12.32 2.42 22.68
N TRP A 503 -13.57 1.96 22.82
CA TRP A 503 -13.96 0.70 23.49
C TRP A 503 -14.55 -0.32 22.51
N LEU A 504 -14.29 -0.19 21.21
CA LEU A 504 -14.58 -1.25 20.25
C LEU A 504 -13.86 -2.53 20.65
N PHE A 505 -14.54 -3.67 20.49
CA PHE A 505 -14.00 -4.98 20.88
C PHE A 505 -12.64 -5.25 20.23
N ARG A 506 -12.51 -5.10 18.91
CA ARG A 506 -11.22 -5.26 18.19
C ARG A 506 -10.10 -4.40 18.76
N THR A 507 -10.41 -3.16 19.12
CA THR A 507 -9.44 -2.17 19.60
C THR A 507 -9.05 -2.43 21.04
N PHE A 508 -9.97 -2.99 21.81
CA PHE A 508 -9.68 -3.55 23.12
C PHE A 508 -8.75 -4.77 23.02
N GLU A 509 -9.04 -5.72 22.12
CA GLU A 509 -8.21 -6.91 21.91
C GLU A 509 -6.79 -6.55 21.46
N GLU A 510 -6.66 -5.59 20.53
CA GLU A 510 -5.35 -5.12 20.05
C GLU A 510 -4.51 -4.56 21.21
N ARG A 511 -5.10 -3.67 22.02
CA ARG A 511 -4.41 -3.09 23.19
C ARG A 511 -4.05 -4.14 24.22
N SER A 512 -4.94 -5.10 24.45
CA SER A 512 -4.69 -6.21 25.37
C SER A 512 -3.51 -7.06 24.91
N TYR A 513 -3.45 -7.38 23.61
CA TYR A 513 -2.36 -8.15 23.02
C TYR A 513 -1.00 -7.45 23.16
N TYR A 514 -0.95 -6.13 22.96
CA TYR A 514 0.27 -5.33 23.16
C TYR A 514 0.49 -4.89 24.61
N GLY A 515 -0.32 -5.36 25.57
CA GLY A 515 -0.17 -5.06 27.00
C GLY A 515 -0.31 -3.58 27.34
N ILE A 516 -1.08 -2.82 26.56
CA ILE A 516 -1.36 -1.41 26.82
C ILE A 516 -2.35 -1.30 27.98
N ASP A 517 -2.00 -0.48 28.97
CA ASP A 517 -2.95 -0.06 29.99
C ASP A 517 -4.10 0.73 29.35
N HIS A 518 -5.31 0.19 29.38
CA HIS A 518 -6.50 0.80 28.80
C HIS A 518 -6.80 2.20 29.38
N HIS A 519 -6.39 2.49 30.62
CA HIS A 519 -6.55 3.82 31.24
C HIS A 519 -5.60 4.87 30.68
N SER A 520 -4.48 4.44 30.09
CA SER A 520 -3.49 5.35 29.51
C SER A 520 -3.88 5.87 28.13
N VAL A 521 -4.96 5.35 27.54
CA VAL A 521 -5.45 5.75 26.22
C VAL A 521 -6.51 6.83 26.34
N GLY A 522 -6.40 7.86 25.51
CA GLY A 522 -7.40 8.92 25.41
C GLY A 522 -7.71 9.30 23.97
N MET A 523 -8.90 9.88 23.79
CA MET A 523 -9.43 10.29 22.49
C MET A 523 -9.52 11.81 22.38
N ALA A 524 -8.57 12.42 21.66
CA ALA A 524 -8.74 13.76 21.13
C ALA A 524 -9.49 13.69 19.79
N LEU A 525 -9.97 14.84 19.29
CA LEU A 525 -10.67 14.91 18.00
C LEU A 525 -10.03 15.94 17.08
N LEU A 526 -9.79 15.54 15.83
CA LEU A 526 -9.48 16.43 14.71
C LEU A 526 -10.80 16.75 14.00
N VAL A 527 -11.18 18.03 13.97
CA VAL A 527 -12.48 18.45 13.42
C VAL A 527 -12.25 19.32 12.17
N HIS A 528 -12.85 18.91 11.06
CA HIS A 528 -12.80 19.62 9.78
C HIS A 528 -14.11 19.47 9.02
N HIS A 529 -14.31 20.21 7.93
CA HIS A 529 -15.50 20.06 7.08
C HIS A 529 -15.66 18.64 6.54
N ASN A 530 -16.88 18.10 6.59
CA ASN A 530 -17.21 16.82 5.96
C ASN A 530 -17.52 17.02 4.48
N PHE A 531 -16.85 16.27 3.61
CA PHE A 531 -17.02 16.30 2.16
C PHE A 531 -18.03 15.21 1.75
N PRO A 532 -19.29 15.54 1.41
CA PRO A 532 -20.33 14.56 1.16
C PRO A 532 -20.30 13.99 -0.27
N ALA A 533 -19.68 14.68 -1.23
CA ALA A 533 -19.73 14.35 -2.65
C ALA A 533 -18.38 14.65 -3.33
N GLU A 534 -17.39 13.81 -3.07
CA GLU A 534 -16.06 13.92 -3.71
C GLU A 534 -16.04 13.30 -5.12
N GLU A 535 -15.26 13.87 -6.04
CA GLU A 535 -15.03 13.27 -7.37
C GLU A 535 -14.01 12.15 -7.35
N ALA A 536 -13.06 12.19 -6.41
CA ALA A 536 -12.13 11.09 -6.20
C ALA A 536 -11.66 11.00 -4.75
N ASN A 537 -11.47 9.78 -4.26
CA ASN A 537 -10.85 9.48 -2.97
C ASN A 537 -9.64 8.57 -3.15
N GLY A 538 -8.55 8.85 -2.43
CA GLY A 538 -7.29 8.16 -2.68
C GLY A 538 -6.38 8.06 -1.47
N VAL A 539 -5.45 7.11 -1.57
CA VAL A 539 -4.33 6.92 -0.66
C VAL A 539 -3.04 6.84 -1.46
N ALA A 540 -1.94 7.36 -0.93
CA ALA A 540 -0.66 7.35 -1.60
C ALA A 540 0.50 7.08 -0.63
N VAL A 541 1.53 6.39 -1.10
CA VAL A 541 2.83 6.30 -0.45
C VAL A 541 3.78 7.26 -1.14
N THR A 542 4.43 8.13 -0.38
CA THR A 542 5.41 9.09 -0.91
C THR A 542 6.77 8.46 -1.29
N ASN A 543 6.81 7.14 -1.54
CA ASN A 543 7.98 6.41 -2.02
C ASN A 543 7.52 5.12 -2.72
N ASN A 544 8.41 4.48 -3.47
CA ASN A 544 8.14 3.27 -4.24
C ASN A 544 8.22 2.04 -3.31
N PRO A 545 7.10 1.35 -3.01
CA PRO A 545 7.12 0.17 -2.15
C PRO A 545 7.68 -1.08 -2.83
N PHE A 546 7.88 -1.03 -4.16
CA PHE A 546 8.42 -2.12 -4.97
C PHE A 546 9.92 -1.98 -5.27
N ASP A 547 10.51 -0.83 -4.93
CA ASP A 547 11.95 -0.57 -5.03
C ASP A 547 12.54 -0.25 -3.65
N PRO A 548 13.01 -1.28 -2.90
CA PRO A 548 13.67 -1.06 -1.61
C PRO A 548 15.05 -0.39 -1.75
N SER A 549 15.66 -0.42 -2.95
CA SER A 549 16.98 0.17 -3.20
C SER A 549 16.93 1.71 -3.34
N GLY A 550 15.77 2.24 -3.74
CA GLY A 550 15.53 3.67 -3.96
C GLY A 550 16.19 4.22 -5.22
N ILE A 551 16.52 3.35 -6.19
CA ILE A 551 17.11 3.71 -7.48
C ILE A 551 16.06 4.34 -8.41
N GLU A 552 14.82 3.86 -8.36
CA GLU A 552 13.66 4.36 -9.12
C GLU A 552 12.58 4.93 -8.18
N PRO A 553 12.82 6.12 -7.58
CA PRO A 553 11.87 6.73 -6.67
C PRO A 553 10.58 7.10 -7.42
N ALA A 554 9.45 6.70 -6.84
CA ALA A 554 8.11 6.97 -7.35
C ALA A 554 7.13 7.13 -6.19
N PHE A 555 5.98 7.71 -6.46
CA PHE A 555 4.84 7.66 -5.54
C PHE A 555 3.91 6.54 -5.94
N TYR A 556 3.57 5.66 -5.00
CA TYR A 556 2.51 4.68 -5.22
C TYR A 556 1.17 5.34 -4.89
N VAL A 557 0.22 5.31 -5.81
CA VAL A 557 -1.10 5.92 -5.65
C VAL A 557 -2.17 4.86 -5.89
N ASN A 558 -3.16 4.81 -4.99
CA ASN A 558 -4.41 4.08 -5.19
C ASN A 558 -5.56 5.08 -5.09
N VAL A 559 -6.44 5.13 -6.08
CA VAL A 559 -7.49 6.15 -6.18
C VAL A 559 -8.77 5.58 -6.79
N GLN A 560 -9.91 5.98 -6.23
CA GLN A 560 -11.23 5.55 -6.64
C GLN A 560 -12.09 6.75 -7.04
N TRP A 561 -12.94 6.53 -8.04
CA TRP A 561 -13.91 7.50 -8.52
C TRP A 561 -15.08 7.67 -7.53
N GLY A 562 -15.44 8.93 -7.27
CA GLY A 562 -16.53 9.29 -6.37
C GLY A 562 -16.20 9.08 -4.89
N GLY A 563 -17.18 9.31 -4.02
CA GLY A 563 -17.11 9.04 -2.57
C GLY A 563 -17.96 7.87 -2.07
N GLN A 564 -18.54 7.08 -2.98
CA GLN A 564 -19.44 5.97 -2.61
C GLN A 564 -18.69 4.67 -2.34
N ALA A 565 -17.55 4.46 -3.00
CA ALA A 565 -16.66 3.33 -2.75
C ALA A 565 -15.35 3.88 -2.19
N GLU A 566 -15.03 3.52 -0.96
CA GLU A 566 -13.74 3.89 -0.36
C GLU A 566 -12.63 3.06 -1.00
N VAL A 567 -11.52 3.70 -1.35
CA VAL A 567 -10.37 3.02 -1.97
C VAL A 567 -9.70 2.00 -1.03
N VAL A 568 -9.80 2.23 0.29
CA VAL A 568 -9.24 1.37 1.33
C VAL A 568 -10.21 0.27 1.77
N HIS A 569 -11.49 0.43 1.44
CA HIS A 569 -12.60 -0.46 1.79
C HIS A 569 -13.61 -0.53 0.62
N PRO A 570 -13.20 -1.09 -0.53
CA PRO A 570 -14.08 -1.19 -1.68
C PRO A 570 -15.14 -2.28 -1.45
N PRO A 571 -16.38 -2.09 -1.96
CA PRO A 571 -17.34 -3.19 -2.05
C PRO A 571 -16.78 -4.37 -2.86
N ALA A 572 -17.22 -5.60 -2.57
CA ALA A 572 -16.76 -6.79 -3.27
C ALA A 572 -16.90 -6.65 -4.80
N GLY A 573 -15.80 -6.92 -5.51
CA GLY A 573 -15.72 -6.81 -6.97
C GLY A 573 -15.51 -5.40 -7.54
N VAL A 574 -15.40 -4.37 -6.69
CA VAL A 574 -15.00 -3.02 -7.12
C VAL A 574 -13.48 -2.92 -7.17
N THR A 575 -12.93 -2.49 -8.30
CA THR A 575 -11.50 -2.21 -8.48
C THR A 575 -11.24 -0.71 -8.53
N SER A 576 -10.00 -0.29 -8.30
CA SER A 576 -9.57 1.11 -8.29
C SER A 576 -8.35 1.31 -9.21
N ASP A 577 -8.07 2.56 -9.56
CA ASP A 577 -6.81 2.90 -10.22
C ASP A 577 -5.68 2.73 -9.22
N SER A 578 -4.66 1.95 -9.57
CA SER A 578 -3.45 1.77 -8.76
C SER A 578 -2.23 1.92 -9.64
N PHE A 579 -1.32 2.84 -9.31
CA PHE A 579 -0.20 3.17 -10.19
C PHE A 579 1.05 3.68 -9.46
N LEU A 580 2.21 3.57 -10.11
CA LEU A 580 3.42 4.32 -9.75
C LEU A 580 3.51 5.61 -10.55
N TYR A 581 3.77 6.71 -9.84
CA TYR A 581 4.02 8.02 -10.41
C TYR A 581 5.45 8.48 -10.12
N TYR A 582 6.29 8.47 -11.15
CA TYR A 582 7.69 8.86 -11.09
C TYR A 582 7.85 10.39 -11.17
N PHE A 583 7.30 11.10 -10.18
CA PHE A 583 7.19 12.57 -10.16
C PHE A 583 8.51 13.31 -10.42
N SER A 584 9.63 12.79 -9.89
CA SER A 584 10.95 13.38 -10.08
C SER A 584 11.58 13.10 -11.46
N ASN A 585 10.97 12.21 -12.26
CA ASN A 585 11.43 11.81 -13.59
C ASN A 585 10.37 12.22 -14.64
N PRO A 586 10.36 13.47 -15.12
CA PRO A 586 9.25 14.04 -15.89
C PRO A 586 8.94 13.35 -17.23
N ASN A 587 9.87 12.54 -17.75
CA ASN A 587 9.67 11.76 -18.99
C ASN A 587 9.25 10.32 -18.73
N GLN A 588 9.23 9.89 -17.47
CA GLN A 588 8.81 8.54 -17.09
C GLN A 588 7.29 8.51 -16.96
N PRO A 589 6.60 7.69 -17.78
CA PRO A 589 5.14 7.61 -17.72
C PRO A 589 4.68 6.99 -16.40
N VAL A 590 3.41 7.24 -16.07
CA VAL A 590 2.72 6.55 -14.97
C VAL A 590 2.57 5.08 -15.35
N THR A 591 2.88 4.18 -14.41
CA THR A 591 2.72 2.74 -14.59
C THR A 591 1.51 2.27 -13.82
N PHE A 592 0.45 1.87 -14.51
CA PHE A 592 -0.77 1.34 -13.91
C PHE A 592 -0.68 -0.18 -13.67
N PHE A 593 -1.09 -0.62 -12.48
CA PHE A 593 -1.25 -2.02 -12.10
C PHE A 593 -2.71 -2.48 -12.11
N GLY A 594 -3.63 -1.52 -12.05
CA GLY A 594 -5.06 -1.74 -11.92
C GLY A 594 -5.81 -0.48 -12.31
N HIS A 595 -7.02 -0.68 -12.82
CA HIS A 595 -7.93 0.38 -13.20
C HIS A 595 -9.25 0.25 -12.45
N SER A 596 -9.88 1.40 -12.18
CA SER A 596 -11.23 1.44 -11.62
C SER A 596 -12.25 0.88 -12.61
N ASN A 597 -13.13 0.01 -12.11
CA ASN A 597 -14.29 -0.46 -12.87
C ASN A 597 -15.55 0.39 -12.64
N LEU A 598 -15.42 1.52 -11.95
CA LEU A 598 -16.50 2.51 -11.77
C LEU A 598 -16.50 3.59 -12.85
N ILE A 599 -15.47 3.63 -13.69
CA ILE A 599 -15.34 4.53 -14.84
C ILE A 599 -15.24 3.72 -16.15
N PRO A 600 -15.47 4.33 -17.32
CA PRO A 600 -15.35 3.64 -18.60
C PRO A 600 -13.94 3.06 -18.85
N ASP A 601 -13.86 1.89 -19.48
CA ASP A 601 -12.60 1.25 -19.86
C ASP A 601 -11.71 2.20 -20.68
N GLY A 602 -10.44 2.33 -20.27
CA GLY A 602 -9.45 3.19 -20.93
C GLY A 602 -9.43 4.65 -20.43
N GLU A 603 -10.29 5.00 -19.48
CA GLU A 603 -10.19 6.25 -18.72
C GLU A 603 -9.42 6.06 -17.41
N THR A 604 -8.94 7.16 -16.83
CA THR A 604 -8.26 7.19 -15.52
C THR A 604 -9.04 8.07 -14.56
N VAL A 605 -9.06 7.71 -13.28
CA VAL A 605 -9.78 8.44 -12.23
C VAL A 605 -9.24 9.86 -12.09
N LEU A 606 -7.91 10.01 -12.12
CA LEU A 606 -7.24 11.30 -12.11
C LEU A 606 -6.79 11.69 -13.52
N THR A 607 -7.02 12.95 -13.87
CA THR A 607 -6.42 13.56 -15.06
C THR A 607 -4.92 13.81 -14.85
N SER A 608 -4.14 13.96 -15.92
CA SER A 608 -2.70 14.26 -15.80
C SER A 608 -2.40 15.54 -15.00
N ALA A 609 -3.31 16.53 -15.05
CA ALA A 609 -3.19 17.76 -14.26
C ALA A 609 -3.39 17.49 -12.76
N GLN A 610 -4.40 16.70 -12.39
CA GLN A 610 -4.66 16.28 -11.02
C GLN A 610 -3.53 15.38 -10.49
N THR A 611 -3.02 14.45 -11.31
CA THR A 611 -1.86 13.63 -10.94
C THR A 611 -0.62 14.48 -10.64
N TYR A 612 -0.37 15.52 -11.45
CA TYR A 612 0.72 16.46 -11.19
C TYR A 612 0.51 17.28 -9.91
N GLU A 613 -0.70 17.81 -9.69
CA GLU A 613 -1.08 18.51 -8.46
C GLU A 613 -0.85 17.64 -7.22
N LEU A 614 -1.28 16.38 -7.29
CA LEU A 614 -1.03 15.38 -6.25
C LEU A 614 0.47 15.15 -6.03
N GLY A 615 1.26 15.00 -7.10
CA GLY A 615 2.72 14.84 -7.01
C GLY A 615 3.42 15.97 -6.29
N VAL A 616 3.02 17.23 -6.55
CA VAL A 616 3.56 18.40 -5.84
C VAL A 616 3.30 18.31 -4.33
N ALA A 617 2.08 17.96 -3.93
CA ALA A 617 1.74 17.81 -2.52
C ALA A 617 2.49 16.63 -1.88
N LEU A 618 2.57 15.48 -2.54
CA LEU A 618 3.25 14.29 -2.04
C LEU A 618 4.76 14.53 -1.84
N ASP A 619 5.43 15.22 -2.77
CA ASP A 619 6.84 15.59 -2.64
C ASP A 619 7.08 16.56 -1.47
N ALA A 620 6.20 17.55 -1.30
CA ALA A 620 6.26 18.49 -0.19
C ALA A 620 6.10 17.77 1.17
N ILE A 621 5.13 16.84 1.26
CA ILE A 621 4.91 15.99 2.43
C ILE A 621 6.14 15.13 2.71
N HIS A 622 6.65 14.41 1.70
CA HIS A 622 7.83 13.55 1.82
C HIS A 622 9.02 14.33 2.40
N THR A 623 9.31 15.49 1.78
CA THR A 623 10.41 16.37 2.13
C THR A 623 10.28 16.96 3.52
N ARG A 624 9.05 17.32 3.92
CA ARG A 624 8.72 17.91 5.22
C ARG A 624 8.92 16.92 6.36
N PHE A 625 8.31 15.75 6.23
CA PHE A 625 8.28 14.73 7.28
C PHE A 625 9.60 13.94 7.39
N SER A 626 10.50 14.08 6.41
CA SER A 626 11.85 13.53 6.47
C SER A 626 12.62 14.00 7.73
N ALA A 627 12.32 15.21 8.24
CA ALA A 627 12.91 15.73 9.48
C ALA A 627 12.41 15.06 10.77
N ALA A 628 11.30 14.32 10.71
CA ALA A 628 10.79 13.53 11.83
C ALA A 628 11.06 12.03 11.67
N TYR A 629 11.00 11.51 10.44
CA TYR A 629 10.92 10.07 10.16
C TYR A 629 11.91 9.57 9.13
N GLY A 630 12.47 10.45 8.30
CA GLY A 630 13.30 10.07 7.17
C GLY A 630 14.79 10.40 7.34
N PRO A 631 15.53 10.49 6.22
CA PRO A 631 16.97 10.75 6.23
C PRO A 631 17.40 12.03 6.94
N LYS A 632 16.58 13.09 6.92
CA LYS A 632 16.90 14.34 7.64
C LYS A 632 16.83 14.18 9.17
N ALA A 633 16.10 13.20 9.68
CA ALA A 633 16.11 12.81 11.09
C ALA A 633 17.32 11.92 11.45
N GLY A 634 18.13 11.52 10.46
CA GLY A 634 19.26 10.60 10.64
C GLY A 634 18.92 9.12 10.39
N ASN A 635 17.69 8.81 9.95
CA ASN A 635 17.27 7.44 9.64
C ASN A 635 17.83 6.99 8.29
N LYS A 636 18.36 5.76 8.21
CA LYS A 636 18.99 5.21 7.00
C LYS A 636 18.15 4.15 6.29
N SER A 637 17.05 3.73 6.89
CA SER A 637 16.12 2.77 6.31
C SER A 637 15.26 3.43 5.23
N TRP A 638 14.60 2.60 4.42
CA TRP A 638 13.53 3.03 3.53
C TRP A 638 12.51 3.88 4.31
N TYR A 639 12.06 4.97 3.69
CA TYR A 639 11.16 5.95 4.30
C TYR A 639 10.10 6.38 3.28
N GLY A 640 8.84 6.41 3.72
CA GLY A 640 7.71 6.95 2.99
C GLY A 640 6.64 7.42 3.97
N MET A 641 5.74 8.27 3.49
CA MET A 641 4.53 8.67 4.21
C MET A 641 3.32 8.06 3.51
N ASP A 642 2.41 7.49 4.30
CA ASP A 642 1.06 7.10 3.89
C ASP A 642 0.15 8.34 3.98
N VAL A 643 -0.45 8.73 2.85
CA VAL A 643 -1.18 9.99 2.67
C VAL A 643 -2.59 9.70 2.18
N GLU A 644 -3.60 10.17 2.92
CA GLU A 644 -5.00 10.17 2.47
C GLU A 644 -5.31 11.50 1.77
N PHE A 645 -5.93 11.43 0.59
CA PHE A 645 -6.32 12.60 -0.19
C PHE A 645 -7.70 12.43 -0.83
N LYS A 646 -8.24 13.55 -1.33
CA LYS A 646 -9.42 13.59 -2.18
C LYS A 646 -9.31 14.68 -3.23
N PHE A 647 -10.11 14.59 -4.27
CA PHE A 647 -10.46 15.69 -5.14
C PHE A 647 -11.94 16.02 -4.93
N ASP A 648 -12.22 17.30 -4.67
CA ASP A 648 -13.56 17.81 -4.40
C ASP A 648 -13.71 19.21 -5.01
N ASP A 649 -14.83 19.49 -5.69
CA ASP A 649 -15.10 20.83 -6.23
C ASP A 649 -15.65 21.81 -5.17
N MET A 650 -16.02 21.32 -3.99
CA MET A 650 -16.59 22.07 -2.86
C MET A 650 -17.80 22.94 -3.24
N ASP A 651 -18.59 22.49 -4.23
CA ASP A 651 -19.66 23.27 -4.85
C ASP A 651 -19.19 24.67 -5.34
N GLN A 652 -17.90 24.83 -5.68
CA GLN A 652 -17.35 26.09 -6.16
C GLN A 652 -17.88 26.42 -7.56
N ALA A 653 -18.01 27.71 -7.84
CA ALA A 653 -18.63 28.19 -9.08
C ALA A 653 -17.86 27.81 -10.37
N ASP A 654 -16.60 27.37 -10.26
CA ASP A 654 -15.82 26.90 -11.41
C ASP A 654 -16.01 25.39 -11.70
N GLY A 655 -16.62 24.64 -10.78
CA GLY A 655 -16.90 23.20 -10.91
C GLY A 655 -15.65 22.35 -11.12
N LYS A 656 -14.49 22.82 -10.66
CA LYS A 656 -13.22 22.13 -10.83
C LYS A 656 -12.87 21.42 -9.52
N PRO A 657 -12.62 20.10 -9.54
CA PRO A 657 -12.14 19.40 -8.36
C PRO A 657 -10.75 19.87 -7.96
N HIS A 658 -10.57 20.24 -6.68
CA HIS A 658 -9.29 20.65 -6.10
C HIS A 658 -8.77 19.56 -5.17
N LEU A 659 -7.45 19.44 -5.06
CA LEU A 659 -6.82 18.49 -4.14
C LEU A 659 -7.01 18.92 -2.69
N PHE A 660 -7.37 17.96 -1.82
CA PHE A 660 -7.31 18.11 -0.37
C PHE A 660 -6.59 16.93 0.28
N ILE A 661 -5.54 17.21 1.05
CA ILE A 661 -4.84 16.22 1.87
C ILE A 661 -5.52 16.16 3.25
N LYS A 662 -5.94 14.95 3.64
CA LYS A 662 -6.72 14.71 4.87
C LYS A 662 -5.89 14.13 6.00
N GLN A 663 -4.81 13.43 5.67
CA GLN A 663 -3.96 12.75 6.64
C GLN A 663 -2.61 12.44 6.02
N ALA A 664 -1.57 12.43 6.84
CA ALA A 664 -0.30 11.82 6.53
C ALA A 664 0.26 11.18 7.79
N ARG A 665 0.80 9.97 7.65
CA ARG A 665 1.46 9.23 8.71
C ARG A 665 2.66 8.46 8.17
N PRO A 666 3.64 8.07 9.00
CA PRO A 666 4.75 7.25 8.54
C PRO A 666 4.24 5.94 7.94
N TYR A 667 4.72 5.57 6.75
CA TYR A 667 4.46 4.26 6.20
C TYR A 667 5.33 3.22 6.92
N PRO A 668 4.77 2.10 7.41
CA PRO A 668 5.57 1.03 7.98
C PRO A 668 6.47 0.46 6.89
N ALA A 669 7.78 0.70 7.00
CA ALA A 669 8.73 0.14 6.04
C ALA A 669 8.55 -1.39 5.98
N ARG A 670 8.69 -1.98 4.78
CA ARG A 670 8.91 -3.42 4.67
C ARG A 670 10.11 -3.75 5.57
N ALA A 671 9.95 -4.72 6.47
CA ALA A 671 11.08 -5.23 7.22
C ALA A 671 12.16 -5.63 6.20
N ALA A 672 13.33 -5.01 6.28
CA ALA A 672 14.47 -5.46 5.50
C ALA A 672 14.81 -6.89 5.96
N GLU A 673 15.04 -7.78 5.01
CA GLU A 673 15.48 -9.16 5.28
C GLU A 673 16.73 -9.23 6.18
#